data_AF-A0A4S4MWP2-F1
#
_entry.id   AF-A0A4S4MWP2-F1
#
_cell.length_a   1.000
_cell.length_b   1.000
_cell.length_c   1.000
_cell.angle_alpha   90.00
_cell.angle_beta   90.00
_cell.angle_gamma   90.00
#
_symmetry.space_group_name_H-M   'P 1'
#
loop_
_entity.id
_entity.type
_entity.pdbx_description
1 polymer ?
#
loop_
_entity_poly.entity_id
_entity_poly.type
_entity_poly.pdbx_seq_one_letter_code
_entity_poly.pdbx_strand_id
1 'polypeptide(L)'
;MSHATTPSHPVLGPIPTVPNTQALNSTTFRLPPLDGSLMIPEVWDWHLKYSPNHPVFIYTDDDGKEKVLYWRDIVPEPLDSRPTVSILAASDTITYYTLLAGIIRADCIAFPISPRNSAAAVAHLLTKTNGHLLLIGPENNHQQLAKDAFQIMKEAGTPIPRFHNAPIFEDLIKDKPDPHLKLLPRVRFRPEDTSFIVHSSAVAPSPENTLNALAADKCDFAFCVPSLIETWVKRPEDIEKLKGMTGIIYGGGPLNKHAGDYLVDQGVEIYNMYGSTESGIVYKFLSDSPGKDWEYMNFERDNVRIHWEPQGDGLFELIVLRGPLVDPAVTNLIINGEEAYATSDIFQPHPTKPNYWRIYGRTDDQIMHSTGEKTNPTPLELMVNQDPHVQTCIMFGRGRFNAGILVEPKAAYKFDPKDTKKLVEYRNMIWPTVAKLNEFAPQHSRIFKEMILVASPDKPFTYTAKSTPRRQAILNEYEQEIEDIYAAAAESSQADEVTPPTEWNYPSILDFVRTVVTRVVKAKLTDSDDIFSKGGDSLQATWIRNSILHALRENTKVDTRSVLPGFVYNNPTIEKLARYVDNLTSQDASGGAKQLNDRDETQAIMSSMHAMVEAYRGNWPKHKGTTRTPAKDTVLITGTTGSLGAAMLVTLLKMPEVQHIYALNRVSDEGKGHMQRQRDRLREWGYDPDIVNSPKVTFLEAHSSHQRLGLSMEMYEKIRTSITHIIQNGYTVNFNIALSTFEPNIKTTRNMIDLALSSPFATPPRLEFVSSIGVLGQYKGVGFIKEEPVDASSAVVNGYAQSKWVNEELLSIAGKETRLKPIVVRVGQVSGRKNGAWNKKEWFPTMIKSGAYLGCLPTLEDQTVSWVSVDTAADSLVEMRNSPYPVLHLAHPRPVPWNTIITPIARSLSARLVPYPDWSATLEKSGENLSAEEEVEMMKVNPALRILPFFMYMHSRDGASKEALGFPDLDMSKALEVAPALNEKNLKQIGEKDALSWLEYWWS
;
A
#
# COMPACT_ATOMS: atom_id res chain seq x y z
N MET A 1 -57.11 7.71 -7.28
CA MET A 1 -55.76 8.19 -6.89
C MET A 1 -54.94 6.94 -6.60
N SER A 2 -53.84 6.60 -7.26
CA SER A 2 -53.06 7.19 -8.34
C SER A 2 -52.52 6.00 -9.13
N HIS A 3 -52.62 6.04 -10.46
CA HIS A 3 -51.89 5.10 -11.32
C HIS A 3 -50.39 5.27 -11.04
N ALA A 4 -49.80 4.27 -10.38
CA ALA A 4 -48.34 4.15 -10.32
C ALA A 4 -47.89 3.79 -11.73
N THR A 5 -47.32 4.77 -12.42
CA THR A 5 -46.62 4.62 -13.69
C THR A 5 -45.51 3.58 -13.52
N THR A 6 -45.60 2.51 -14.31
CA THR A 6 -44.54 1.52 -14.52
C THR A 6 -43.24 2.26 -14.90
N PRO A 7 -42.08 1.96 -14.29
CA PRO A 7 -40.81 2.54 -14.73
C PRO A 7 -40.59 2.18 -16.20
N SER A 8 -40.39 3.18 -17.05
CA SER A 8 -40.00 2.98 -18.44
C SER A 8 -38.68 2.21 -18.49
N HIS A 9 -38.67 1.06 -19.16
CA HIS A 9 -37.49 0.24 -19.40
C HIS A 9 -36.34 1.08 -19.98
N PRO A 10 -35.08 0.87 -19.56
CA PRO A 10 -33.95 1.48 -20.22
C PRO A 10 -33.95 0.98 -21.67
N VAL A 11 -34.09 1.91 -22.61
CA VAL A 11 -33.89 1.65 -24.03
C VAL A 11 -32.44 1.19 -24.16
N LEU A 12 -32.23 -0.11 -24.37
CA LEU A 12 -30.94 -0.64 -24.76
C LEU A 12 -30.49 0.17 -25.98
N GLY A 13 -29.27 0.74 -25.91
CA GLY A 13 -28.69 1.49 -27.02
C GLY A 13 -28.66 0.67 -28.32
N PRO A 14 -28.28 1.27 -29.46
CA PRO A 14 -28.28 0.58 -30.75
C PRO A 14 -27.57 -0.78 -30.65
N ILE A 15 -28.31 -1.83 -31.00
CA ILE A 15 -27.81 -3.22 -30.99
C ILE A 15 -26.59 -3.28 -31.91
N PRO A 16 -25.44 -3.82 -31.44
CA PRO A 16 -24.28 -4.00 -32.29
C PRO A 16 -24.64 -4.79 -33.54
N THR A 17 -24.03 -4.45 -34.68
CA THR A 17 -24.16 -5.24 -35.90
C THR A 17 -23.76 -6.69 -35.60
N VAL A 18 -24.63 -7.62 -35.96
CA VAL A 18 -24.40 -9.05 -35.74
C VAL A 18 -23.12 -9.45 -36.47
N PRO A 19 -22.15 -10.10 -35.80
CA PRO A 19 -20.91 -10.53 -36.44
C PRO A 19 -21.22 -11.46 -37.62
N ASN A 20 -20.45 -11.34 -38.70
CA ASN A 20 -20.59 -12.18 -39.89
C ASN A 20 -20.10 -13.61 -39.61
N THR A 21 -20.90 -14.40 -38.91
CA THR A 21 -20.58 -15.77 -38.49
C THR A 21 -21.11 -16.79 -39.49
N GLN A 22 -20.56 -18.01 -39.44
CA GLN A 22 -21.06 -19.15 -40.23
C GLN A 22 -22.56 -19.42 -40.01
N ALA A 23 -23.11 -19.09 -38.83
CA ALA A 23 -24.51 -19.31 -38.50
C ALA A 23 -25.46 -18.43 -39.34
N LEU A 24 -25.05 -17.20 -39.72
CA LEU A 24 -25.89 -16.30 -40.53
C LEU A 24 -26.08 -16.79 -41.97
N ASN A 25 -25.14 -17.60 -42.47
CA ASN A 25 -25.22 -18.23 -43.79
C ASN A 25 -25.83 -19.64 -43.73
N SER A 26 -26.20 -20.12 -42.54
CA SER A 26 -26.79 -21.44 -42.35
C SER A 26 -28.28 -21.45 -42.67
N THR A 27 -28.74 -22.40 -43.48
CA THR A 27 -30.16 -22.58 -43.78
C THR A 27 -30.97 -23.16 -42.62
N THR A 28 -30.30 -23.68 -41.58
CA THR A 28 -30.97 -24.29 -40.41
C THR A 28 -31.08 -23.35 -39.22
N PHE A 29 -30.39 -22.20 -39.25
CA PHE A 29 -30.37 -21.21 -38.17
C PHE A 29 -31.25 -20.00 -38.48
N ARG A 30 -31.93 -19.47 -37.46
CA ARG A 30 -32.62 -18.18 -37.50
C ARG A 30 -32.28 -17.37 -36.26
N LEU A 31 -31.75 -16.17 -36.47
CA LEU A 31 -31.36 -15.27 -35.40
C LEU A 31 -32.59 -14.89 -34.54
N PRO A 32 -32.53 -15.03 -33.20
CA PRO A 32 -33.56 -14.51 -32.29
C PRO A 32 -33.51 -12.98 -32.27
N PRO A 33 -34.64 -12.29 -32.01
CA PRO A 33 -34.64 -10.86 -31.73
C PRO A 33 -33.62 -10.51 -30.64
N LEU A 34 -32.75 -9.54 -30.93
CA LEU A 34 -31.71 -9.05 -30.01
C LEU A 34 -32.10 -7.71 -29.35
N ASP A 35 -33.35 -7.30 -29.50
CA ASP A 35 -33.94 -6.05 -29.01
C ASP A 35 -34.39 -6.11 -27.54
N GLY A 36 -34.03 -7.19 -26.84
CA GLY A 36 -34.47 -7.44 -25.47
C GLY A 36 -35.92 -7.92 -25.35
N SER A 37 -36.59 -8.25 -26.46
CA SER A 37 -37.95 -8.79 -26.44
C SER A 37 -38.06 -10.24 -25.97
N LEU A 38 -36.92 -10.96 -25.89
CA LEU A 38 -36.82 -12.33 -25.38
C LEU A 38 -35.78 -12.41 -24.26
N MET A 39 -36.12 -13.11 -23.18
CA MET A 39 -35.19 -13.57 -22.15
C MET A 39 -34.51 -14.87 -22.59
N ILE A 40 -33.38 -15.26 -21.97
CA ILE A 40 -32.61 -16.45 -22.36
C ILE A 40 -33.46 -17.73 -22.50
N PRO A 41 -34.39 -18.06 -21.57
CA PRO A 41 -35.23 -19.25 -21.74
C PRO A 41 -36.20 -19.15 -22.93
N GLU A 42 -36.64 -17.93 -23.27
CA GLU A 42 -37.50 -17.66 -24.42
C GLU A 42 -36.71 -17.72 -25.75
N VAL A 43 -35.38 -17.55 -25.71
CA VAL A 43 -34.48 -17.79 -26.84
C VAL A 43 -34.39 -19.30 -27.15
N TRP A 44 -34.44 -20.18 -26.14
CA TRP A 44 -34.52 -21.63 -26.37
C TRP A 44 -35.84 -22.00 -27.06
N ASP A 45 -36.97 -21.46 -26.60
CA ASP A 45 -38.28 -21.63 -27.26
C ASP A 45 -38.30 -21.08 -28.69
N TRP A 46 -37.59 -19.96 -28.92
CA TRP A 46 -37.41 -19.40 -30.25
C TRP A 46 -36.68 -20.38 -31.16
N HIS A 47 -35.53 -20.90 -30.74
CA HIS A 47 -34.77 -21.84 -31.55
C HIS A 47 -35.47 -23.20 -31.71
N LEU A 48 -36.22 -23.67 -30.72
CA LEU A 48 -37.08 -24.85 -30.87
C LEU A 48 -38.11 -24.66 -32.00
N LYS A 49 -38.66 -23.45 -32.13
CA LYS A 49 -39.67 -23.15 -33.17
C LYS A 49 -39.05 -22.83 -34.54
N TYR A 50 -37.96 -22.07 -34.55
CA TYR A 50 -37.43 -21.41 -35.75
C TYR A 50 -36.07 -21.96 -36.21
N SER A 51 -35.39 -22.76 -35.39
CA SER A 51 -34.11 -23.43 -35.69
C SER A 51 -34.05 -24.89 -35.20
N PRO A 52 -35.14 -25.70 -35.29
CA PRO A 52 -35.22 -27.02 -34.65
C PRO A 52 -34.18 -28.03 -35.16
N ASN A 53 -33.65 -27.81 -36.36
CA ASN A 53 -32.69 -28.68 -37.03
C ASN A 53 -31.29 -28.07 -37.06
N HIS A 54 -31.03 -27.00 -36.28
CA HIS A 54 -29.69 -26.48 -36.11
C HIS A 54 -28.96 -27.27 -35.01
N PRO A 55 -27.73 -27.75 -35.25
CA PRO A 55 -26.91 -28.41 -34.24
C PRO A 55 -26.71 -27.53 -33.01
N VAL A 56 -26.82 -28.13 -31.83
CA VAL A 56 -26.49 -27.49 -30.53
C VAL A 56 -25.28 -28.14 -29.90
N PHE A 57 -25.18 -29.47 -29.98
CA PHE A 57 -24.02 -30.23 -29.50
C PHE A 57 -23.53 -31.18 -30.57
N ILE A 58 -22.21 -31.29 -30.69
CA ILE A 58 -21.53 -32.36 -31.43
C ILE A 58 -20.64 -33.07 -30.41
N TYR A 59 -20.71 -34.39 -30.33
CA TYR A 59 -19.91 -35.18 -29.40
C TYR A 59 -19.56 -36.54 -30.00
N THR A 60 -18.54 -37.19 -29.46
CA THR A 60 -18.13 -38.54 -29.87
C THR A 60 -18.66 -39.55 -28.86
N ASP A 61 -19.35 -40.58 -29.32
CA ASP A 61 -19.82 -41.68 -28.46
C ASP A 61 -18.68 -42.64 -28.06
N ASP A 62 -18.98 -43.59 -27.18
CA ASP A 62 -18.01 -44.58 -26.65
C ASP A 62 -17.37 -45.46 -27.75
N ASP A 63 -18.00 -45.54 -28.93
CA ASP A 63 -17.49 -46.26 -30.11
C ASP A 63 -16.62 -45.37 -31.03
N GLY A 64 -16.39 -44.11 -30.65
CA GLY A 64 -15.60 -43.16 -31.43
C GLY A 64 -16.38 -42.52 -32.59
N LYS A 65 -17.71 -42.60 -32.62
CA LYS A 65 -18.54 -42.00 -33.69
C LYS A 65 -19.08 -40.64 -33.27
N GLU A 66 -18.98 -39.68 -34.19
CA GLU A 66 -19.57 -38.35 -34.03
C GLU A 66 -21.11 -38.42 -34.03
N LYS A 67 -21.72 -37.74 -33.08
CA LYS A 67 -23.16 -37.59 -32.85
C LYS A 67 -23.49 -36.11 -32.77
N VAL A 68 -24.64 -35.73 -33.33
CA VAL A 68 -25.11 -34.35 -33.36
C VAL A 68 -26.49 -34.28 -32.72
N LEU A 69 -26.64 -33.45 -31.69
CA LEU A 69 -27.92 -33.11 -31.08
C LEU A 69 -28.40 -31.76 -31.58
N TYR A 70 -29.69 -31.65 -31.84
CA TYR A 70 -30.34 -30.47 -32.38
C TYR A 70 -31.20 -29.77 -31.32
N TRP A 71 -31.60 -28.52 -31.56
CA TRP A 71 -32.45 -27.75 -30.62
C TRP A 71 -33.74 -28.46 -30.21
N ARG A 72 -34.29 -29.33 -31.07
CA ARG A 72 -35.48 -30.13 -30.79
C ARG A 72 -35.29 -31.23 -29.73
N ASP A 73 -34.04 -31.59 -29.42
CA ASP A 73 -33.70 -32.76 -28.61
C ASP A 73 -33.44 -32.42 -27.12
N ILE A 74 -33.52 -31.16 -26.69
CA ILE A 74 -32.96 -30.66 -25.41
C ILE A 74 -33.93 -29.90 -24.45
N VAL A 75 -35.27 -30.02 -24.60
CA VAL A 75 -36.25 -29.22 -23.80
C VAL A 75 -37.25 -30.08 -22.98
N PRO A 76 -37.21 -30.09 -21.61
CA PRO A 76 -38.11 -30.85 -20.71
C PRO A 76 -39.25 -30.07 -19.96
N GLU A 77 -40.07 -30.79 -19.13
CA GLU A 77 -41.39 -30.52 -18.46
C GLU A 77 -41.40 -29.76 -17.07
N PRO A 78 -42.56 -29.36 -16.47
CA PRO A 78 -42.66 -28.31 -15.41
C PRO A 78 -42.79 -28.83 -13.97
N LEU A 79 -42.51 -27.94 -13.00
CA LEU A 79 -42.93 -28.05 -11.60
C LEU A 79 -43.62 -26.75 -11.14
N ASP A 80 -44.66 -26.88 -10.29
CA ASP A 80 -45.41 -25.75 -9.74
C ASP A 80 -44.68 -25.11 -8.54
N SER A 81 -43.96 -24.02 -8.81
CA SER A 81 -43.42 -22.95 -7.94
C SER A 81 -42.00 -22.56 -8.42
N ARG A 82 -41.38 -21.51 -7.85
CA ARG A 82 -39.98 -21.15 -8.14
C ARG A 82 -38.98 -21.67 -7.08
N PRO A 83 -38.91 -22.98 -6.77
CA PRO A 83 -37.97 -23.48 -5.78
C PRO A 83 -36.54 -23.44 -6.33
N THR A 84 -35.57 -23.32 -5.41
CA THR A 84 -34.17 -23.62 -5.71
C THR A 84 -33.98 -25.13 -5.87
N VAL A 85 -33.58 -25.57 -7.06
CA VAL A 85 -33.22 -26.96 -7.39
C VAL A 85 -31.70 -27.06 -7.44
N SER A 86 -31.14 -27.71 -6.43
CA SER A 86 -29.72 -27.93 -6.28
C SER A 86 -29.27 -29.17 -7.06
N ILE A 87 -28.10 -29.13 -7.70
CA ILE A 87 -27.55 -30.26 -8.46
C ILE A 87 -26.18 -30.65 -7.89
N LEU A 88 -26.08 -31.78 -7.19
CA LEU A 88 -24.82 -32.36 -6.71
C LEU A 88 -24.46 -33.59 -7.54
N ALA A 89 -23.96 -33.35 -8.75
CA ALA A 89 -23.59 -34.41 -9.69
C ALA A 89 -22.38 -33.99 -10.50
N ALA A 90 -21.61 -34.98 -10.96
CA ALA A 90 -20.71 -34.83 -12.10
C ALA A 90 -21.33 -35.61 -13.26
N SER A 91 -21.85 -34.91 -14.26
CA SER A 91 -22.45 -35.54 -15.46
C SER A 91 -21.73 -35.02 -16.69
N ASP A 92 -21.89 -35.70 -17.82
CA ASP A 92 -21.43 -35.18 -19.11
C ASP A 92 -22.08 -33.83 -19.42
N THR A 93 -21.42 -33.03 -20.26
CA THR A 93 -21.83 -31.65 -20.55
C THR A 93 -23.24 -31.56 -21.12
N ILE A 94 -23.67 -32.54 -21.90
CA ILE A 94 -24.98 -32.53 -22.57
C ILE A 94 -26.08 -32.77 -21.53
N THR A 95 -25.94 -33.82 -20.72
CA THR A 95 -26.87 -34.14 -19.64
C THR A 95 -26.97 -32.99 -18.66
N TYR A 96 -25.82 -32.43 -18.24
CA TYR A 96 -25.78 -31.35 -17.26
C TYR A 96 -26.41 -30.05 -17.79
N TYR A 97 -26.15 -29.70 -19.05
CA TYR A 97 -26.78 -28.54 -19.70
C TYR A 97 -28.29 -28.74 -19.85
N THR A 98 -28.72 -29.89 -20.35
CA THR A 98 -30.13 -30.20 -20.59
C THR A 98 -30.92 -30.15 -19.28
N LEU A 99 -30.32 -30.67 -18.20
CA LEU A 99 -30.89 -30.59 -16.86
C LEU A 99 -31.02 -29.13 -16.38
N LEU A 100 -29.97 -28.32 -16.52
CA LEU A 100 -29.98 -26.92 -16.12
C LEU A 100 -31.00 -26.11 -16.93
N ALA A 101 -31.04 -26.30 -18.25
CA ALA A 101 -32.00 -25.67 -19.14
C ALA A 101 -33.45 -26.07 -18.78
N GLY A 102 -33.69 -27.34 -18.48
CA GLY A 102 -34.99 -27.84 -18.03
C GLY A 102 -35.45 -27.22 -16.71
N ILE A 103 -34.57 -27.13 -15.71
CA ILE A 103 -34.87 -26.50 -14.42
C ILE A 103 -35.27 -25.03 -14.62
N ILE A 104 -34.47 -24.26 -15.38
CA ILE A 104 -34.76 -22.85 -15.63
C ILE A 104 -36.05 -22.68 -16.43
N ARG A 105 -36.27 -23.53 -17.45
CA ARG A 105 -37.47 -23.46 -18.31
C ARG A 105 -38.75 -23.85 -17.57
N ALA A 106 -38.63 -24.66 -16.51
CA ALA A 106 -39.69 -25.00 -15.56
C ALA A 106 -39.97 -23.89 -14.53
N ASP A 107 -39.35 -22.71 -14.66
CA ASP A 107 -39.44 -21.57 -13.73
C ASP A 107 -38.80 -21.84 -12.34
N CYS A 108 -37.90 -22.82 -12.24
CA CYS A 108 -37.12 -23.08 -11.03
C CYS A 108 -35.78 -22.34 -11.04
N ILE A 109 -35.18 -22.12 -9.86
CA ILE A 109 -33.83 -21.55 -9.73
C ILE A 109 -32.80 -22.69 -9.75
N ALA A 110 -31.94 -22.75 -10.76
CA ALA A 110 -30.90 -23.77 -10.84
C ALA A 110 -29.73 -23.45 -9.90
N PHE A 111 -29.33 -24.39 -9.05
CA PHE A 111 -28.16 -24.23 -8.17
C PHE A 111 -27.17 -25.40 -8.31
N PRO A 112 -26.24 -25.34 -9.28
CA PRO A 112 -25.20 -26.35 -9.41
C PRO A 112 -24.25 -26.34 -8.20
N ILE A 113 -24.03 -27.50 -7.59
CA ILE A 113 -23.13 -27.74 -6.46
C ILE A 113 -22.00 -28.70 -6.88
N SER A 114 -20.76 -28.28 -6.67
CA SER A 114 -19.61 -29.15 -6.96
C SER A 114 -19.57 -30.38 -6.04
N PRO A 115 -19.50 -31.62 -6.57
CA PRO A 115 -19.31 -32.83 -5.78
C PRO A 115 -17.92 -32.96 -5.15
N ARG A 116 -17.02 -31.99 -5.38
CA ARG A 116 -15.68 -31.94 -4.75
C ARG A 116 -15.64 -31.10 -3.48
N ASN A 117 -16.74 -30.43 -3.12
CA ASN A 117 -16.85 -29.72 -1.85
C ASN A 117 -16.82 -30.68 -0.66
N SER A 118 -16.40 -30.20 0.51
CA SER A 118 -16.56 -30.96 1.75
C SER A 118 -18.04 -31.05 2.13
N ALA A 119 -18.40 -32.07 2.91
CA ALA A 119 -19.75 -32.24 3.43
C ALA A 119 -20.24 -30.98 4.18
N ALA A 120 -19.37 -30.35 4.96
CA ALA A 120 -19.68 -29.10 5.67
C ALA A 120 -19.98 -27.93 4.71
N ALA A 121 -19.21 -27.81 3.62
CA ALA A 121 -19.46 -26.78 2.61
C ALA A 121 -20.78 -27.03 1.85
N VAL A 122 -21.07 -28.28 1.48
CA VAL A 122 -22.35 -28.64 0.85
C VAL A 122 -23.54 -28.35 1.79
N ALA A 123 -23.44 -28.74 3.07
CA ALA A 123 -24.46 -28.45 4.08
C ALA A 123 -24.71 -26.94 4.25
N HIS A 124 -23.64 -26.15 4.31
CA HIS A 124 -23.71 -24.70 4.38
C HIS A 124 -24.42 -24.10 3.16
N LEU A 125 -24.04 -24.52 1.95
CA LEU A 125 -24.61 -24.04 0.70
C LEU A 125 -26.11 -24.37 0.57
N LEU A 126 -26.50 -25.59 0.91
CA LEU A 126 -27.92 -26.01 0.88
C LEU A 126 -28.77 -25.21 1.87
N THR A 127 -28.24 -24.97 3.08
CA THR A 127 -28.91 -24.17 4.10
C THR A 127 -29.08 -22.71 3.67
N LYS A 128 -28.02 -22.09 3.14
CA LYS A 128 -28.03 -20.68 2.75
C LYS A 128 -28.92 -20.37 1.56
N THR A 129 -29.00 -21.28 0.59
CA THR A 129 -29.77 -21.09 -0.65
C THR A 129 -31.23 -21.54 -0.54
N ASN A 130 -31.62 -22.07 0.62
CA ASN A 130 -32.92 -22.71 0.84
C ASN A 130 -33.20 -23.73 -0.29
N GLY A 131 -32.24 -24.63 -0.56
CA GLY A 131 -32.41 -25.67 -1.57
C GLY A 131 -33.60 -26.55 -1.22
N HIS A 132 -34.66 -26.55 -2.04
CA HIS A 132 -35.87 -27.31 -1.74
C HIS A 132 -35.78 -28.75 -2.26
N LEU A 133 -35.10 -28.91 -3.41
CA LEU A 133 -34.86 -30.17 -4.09
C LEU A 133 -33.37 -30.31 -4.40
N LEU A 134 -32.77 -31.45 -4.08
CA LEU A 134 -31.40 -31.82 -4.42
C LEU A 134 -31.38 -33.02 -5.38
N LEU A 135 -30.82 -32.82 -6.58
CA LEU A 135 -30.55 -33.88 -7.54
C LEU A 135 -29.12 -34.39 -7.32
N ILE A 136 -28.96 -35.67 -7.00
CA ILE A 136 -27.68 -36.28 -6.60
C ILE A 136 -27.20 -37.23 -7.70
N GLY A 137 -25.96 -37.09 -8.16
CA GLY A 137 -25.36 -38.02 -9.12
C GLY A 137 -25.45 -39.48 -8.63
N PRO A 138 -25.64 -40.46 -9.52
CA PRO A 138 -25.81 -41.87 -9.15
C PRO A 138 -24.53 -42.48 -8.53
N GLU A 139 -23.38 -41.83 -8.67
CA GLU A 139 -22.10 -42.32 -8.19
C GLU A 139 -22.03 -42.38 -6.66
N ASN A 140 -21.41 -43.45 -6.12
CA ASN A 140 -21.36 -43.71 -4.68
C ASN A 140 -20.73 -42.56 -3.87
N ASN A 141 -19.73 -41.88 -4.43
CA ASN A 141 -19.09 -40.73 -3.79
C ASN A 141 -20.04 -39.52 -3.66
N HIS A 142 -20.87 -39.25 -4.66
CA HIS A 142 -21.87 -38.17 -4.61
C HIS A 142 -22.98 -38.49 -3.59
N GLN A 143 -23.44 -39.74 -3.59
CA GLN A 143 -24.41 -40.25 -2.63
C GLN A 143 -23.88 -40.18 -1.18
N GLN A 144 -22.61 -40.53 -0.97
CA GLN A 144 -21.97 -40.45 0.34
C GLN A 144 -21.78 -39.00 0.80
N LEU A 145 -21.31 -38.11 -0.09
CA LEU A 145 -21.15 -36.70 0.21
C LEU A 145 -22.47 -36.03 0.62
N ALA A 146 -23.57 -36.36 -0.07
CA ALA A 146 -24.90 -35.88 0.29
C ALA A 146 -25.32 -36.37 1.69
N LYS A 147 -25.11 -37.65 2.01
CA LYS A 147 -25.40 -38.22 3.34
C LYS A 147 -24.62 -37.53 4.45
N ASP A 148 -23.33 -37.31 4.24
CA ASP A 148 -22.47 -36.64 5.22
C ASP A 148 -22.92 -35.19 5.43
N ALA A 149 -23.29 -34.47 4.36
CA ALA A 149 -23.85 -33.12 4.45
C ALA A 149 -25.20 -33.11 5.20
N PHE A 150 -26.08 -34.07 4.95
CA PHE A 150 -27.37 -34.20 5.65
C PHE A 150 -27.20 -34.47 7.14
N GLN A 151 -26.18 -35.25 7.53
CA GLN A 151 -25.87 -35.50 8.93
C GLN A 151 -25.48 -34.19 9.64
N ILE A 152 -24.64 -33.36 9.02
CA ILE A 152 -24.26 -32.04 9.54
C ILE A 152 -25.48 -31.12 9.65
N MET A 153 -26.34 -31.09 8.62
CA MET A 153 -27.57 -30.29 8.63
C MET A 153 -28.52 -30.71 9.77
N LYS A 154 -28.63 -32.03 10.02
CA LYS A 154 -29.44 -32.60 11.09
C LYS A 154 -28.92 -32.22 12.47
N GLU A 155 -27.60 -32.27 12.68
CA GLU A 155 -26.95 -31.85 13.92
C GLU A 155 -27.13 -30.35 14.20
N ALA A 156 -27.15 -29.53 13.14
CA ALA A 156 -27.40 -28.10 13.22
C ALA A 156 -28.89 -27.71 13.32
N GLY A 157 -29.82 -28.67 13.32
CA GLY A 157 -31.27 -28.41 13.38
C GLY A 157 -31.86 -27.77 12.12
N THR A 158 -31.18 -27.90 10.98
CA THR A 158 -31.62 -27.33 9.70
C THR A 158 -32.42 -28.34 8.86
N PRO A 159 -33.47 -27.91 8.10
CA PRO A 159 -34.26 -28.82 7.28
C PRO A 159 -33.46 -29.47 6.14
N ILE A 160 -33.60 -30.78 5.96
CA ILE A 160 -32.99 -31.53 4.85
C ILE A 160 -33.88 -31.36 3.59
N PRO A 161 -33.30 -31.06 2.41
CA PRO A 161 -34.05 -30.95 1.16
C PRO A 161 -34.70 -32.27 0.76
N ARG A 162 -35.75 -32.21 -0.07
CA ARG A 162 -36.16 -33.40 -0.84
C ARG A 162 -35.03 -33.77 -1.79
N PHE A 163 -34.77 -35.05 -2.01
CA PHE A 163 -33.69 -35.44 -2.92
C PHE A 163 -34.09 -36.61 -3.82
N HIS A 164 -33.56 -36.59 -5.04
CA HIS A 164 -33.74 -37.61 -6.06
C HIS A 164 -32.40 -37.85 -6.77
N ASN A 165 -32.27 -38.99 -7.46
CA ASN A 165 -31.13 -39.19 -8.34
C ASN A 165 -31.21 -38.18 -9.49
N ALA A 166 -30.06 -37.60 -9.85
CA ALA A 166 -29.92 -36.82 -11.06
C ALA A 166 -30.13 -37.75 -12.27
N PRO A 167 -30.85 -37.28 -13.31
CA PRO A 167 -31.05 -38.06 -14.53
C PRO A 167 -29.71 -38.30 -15.25
N ILE A 168 -29.57 -39.46 -15.88
CA ILE A 168 -28.45 -39.80 -16.76
C ILE A 168 -28.78 -39.48 -18.22
N PHE A 169 -27.80 -39.58 -19.12
CA PHE A 169 -27.95 -39.24 -20.53
C PHE A 169 -29.17 -39.92 -21.18
N GLU A 170 -29.37 -41.21 -20.93
CA GLU A 170 -30.45 -42.03 -21.48
C GLU A 170 -31.84 -41.65 -20.93
N ASP A 171 -31.89 -41.01 -19.75
CA ASP A 171 -33.15 -40.52 -19.18
C ASP A 171 -33.65 -39.27 -19.91
N LEU A 172 -32.72 -38.41 -20.36
CA LEU A 172 -33.01 -37.10 -20.96
C LEU A 172 -33.06 -37.17 -22.50
N ILE A 173 -32.15 -37.91 -23.13
CA ILE A 173 -31.98 -37.95 -24.57
C ILE A 173 -32.43 -39.31 -25.10
N LYS A 174 -33.61 -39.35 -25.73
CA LYS A 174 -34.17 -40.57 -26.33
C LYS A 174 -33.93 -40.59 -27.84
N ASP A 175 -33.65 -41.76 -28.40
CA ASP A 175 -33.43 -41.98 -29.85
C ASP A 175 -34.63 -41.57 -30.74
N LYS A 176 -35.82 -41.44 -30.15
CA LYS A 176 -37.04 -40.96 -30.83
C LYS A 176 -37.75 -39.94 -29.94
N PRO A 177 -38.26 -38.83 -30.51
CA PRO A 177 -39.06 -37.87 -29.76
C PRO A 177 -40.24 -38.58 -29.12
N ASP A 178 -40.48 -38.35 -27.84
CA ASP A 178 -41.63 -38.92 -27.14
C ASP A 178 -42.91 -38.30 -27.72
N PRO A 179 -43.77 -39.06 -28.41
CA PRO A 179 -44.98 -38.53 -29.03
C PRO A 179 -46.02 -38.02 -28.00
N HIS A 180 -45.78 -38.29 -26.71
CA HIS A 180 -46.62 -37.82 -25.60
C HIS A 180 -46.01 -36.64 -24.83
N LEU A 181 -44.85 -36.12 -25.24
CA LEU A 181 -44.20 -34.98 -24.60
C LEU A 181 -45.13 -33.75 -24.63
N LYS A 182 -45.58 -33.30 -23.45
CA LYS A 182 -46.38 -32.07 -23.34
C LYS A 182 -45.44 -30.89 -23.12
N LEU A 183 -45.28 -30.08 -24.17
CA LEU A 183 -44.52 -28.84 -24.06
C LEU A 183 -45.11 -27.93 -22.99
N LEU A 184 -44.21 -27.32 -22.22
CA LEU A 184 -44.50 -26.38 -21.17
C LEU A 184 -45.34 -25.19 -21.65
N PRO A 185 -46.27 -24.68 -20.82
CA PRO A 185 -46.80 -23.34 -21.07
C PRO A 185 -45.63 -22.34 -21.10
N ARG A 186 -45.77 -21.32 -21.95
CA ARG A 186 -44.79 -20.23 -22.01
C ARG A 186 -44.84 -19.47 -20.71
N VAL A 187 -43.74 -19.50 -19.97
CA VAL A 187 -43.51 -18.65 -18.80
C VAL A 187 -42.89 -17.35 -19.32
N ARG A 188 -43.43 -16.20 -18.91
CA ARG A 188 -42.77 -14.91 -19.17
C ARG A 188 -41.83 -14.61 -18.02
N PHE A 189 -40.55 -14.51 -18.33
CA PHE A 189 -39.52 -14.12 -17.37
C PHE A 189 -39.37 -12.61 -17.32
N ARG A 190 -39.09 -12.06 -16.14
CA ARG A 190 -38.77 -10.65 -15.95
C ARG A 190 -37.25 -10.47 -15.83
N PRO A 191 -36.68 -9.31 -16.21
CA PRO A 191 -35.25 -9.07 -16.08
C PRO A 191 -34.68 -9.29 -14.67
N GLU A 192 -35.48 -9.02 -13.64
CA GLU A 192 -35.09 -9.15 -12.23
C GLU A 192 -35.18 -10.58 -11.66
N ASP A 193 -35.69 -11.54 -12.44
CA ASP A 193 -35.90 -12.90 -11.97
C ASP A 193 -34.58 -13.67 -11.86
N THR A 194 -34.26 -14.18 -10.65
CA THR A 194 -33.13 -15.09 -10.47
C THR A 194 -33.37 -16.40 -11.23
N SER A 195 -32.49 -16.71 -12.18
CA SER A 195 -32.54 -17.94 -12.98
C SER A 195 -31.57 -19.02 -12.48
N PHE A 196 -30.41 -18.64 -11.94
CA PHE A 196 -29.46 -19.58 -11.38
C PHE A 196 -28.61 -18.96 -10.26
N ILE A 197 -28.16 -19.77 -9.32
CA ILE A 197 -27.22 -19.41 -8.26
C ILE A 197 -25.88 -20.08 -8.59
N VAL A 198 -24.78 -19.34 -8.48
CA VAL A 198 -23.43 -19.89 -8.67
C VAL A 198 -22.66 -19.75 -7.37
N HIS A 199 -21.90 -20.78 -7.01
CA HIS A 199 -20.91 -20.69 -5.95
C HIS A 199 -19.51 -20.91 -6.54
N SER A 200 -18.51 -20.29 -5.93
CA SER A 200 -17.11 -20.51 -6.31
C SER A 200 -16.74 -21.98 -6.08
N SER A 201 -16.55 -22.73 -7.16
CA SER A 201 -16.09 -24.12 -7.10
C SER A 201 -15.28 -24.53 -8.32
N ALA A 202 -14.73 -25.74 -8.26
CA ALA A 202 -13.36 -25.96 -8.68
C ALA A 202 -13.13 -27.16 -9.63
N VAL A 203 -12.73 -26.95 -10.91
CA VAL A 203 -11.57 -27.53 -11.70
C VAL A 203 -11.96 -27.92 -13.15
N ALA A 204 -11.00 -27.71 -14.09
CA ALA A 204 -10.98 -27.80 -15.57
C ALA A 204 -10.21 -29.04 -16.15
N PRO A 205 -10.39 -29.38 -17.45
CA PRO A 205 -9.73 -30.52 -18.15
C PRO A 205 -8.21 -30.37 -18.36
N SER A 206 -7.53 -31.45 -18.79
CA SER A 206 -6.08 -31.45 -19.04
C SER A 206 -5.70 -30.61 -20.28
N PRO A 207 -4.53 -29.93 -20.28
CA PRO A 207 -4.12 -29.06 -21.39
C PRO A 207 -4.06 -29.77 -22.74
N GLU A 208 -3.55 -31.00 -22.78
CA GLU A 208 -3.33 -31.74 -24.01
C GLU A 208 -4.63 -32.22 -24.65
N ASN A 209 -5.55 -32.77 -23.86
CA ASN A 209 -6.87 -33.19 -24.36
C ASN A 209 -7.70 -31.97 -24.79
N THR A 210 -7.59 -30.86 -24.05
CA THR A 210 -8.32 -29.62 -24.37
C THR A 210 -7.90 -29.07 -25.73
N LEU A 211 -6.60 -28.92 -25.98
CA LEU A 211 -6.13 -28.36 -27.24
C LEU A 211 -6.36 -29.29 -28.44
N ASN A 212 -6.20 -30.61 -28.24
CA ASN A 212 -6.46 -31.58 -29.30
C ASN A 212 -7.94 -31.60 -29.69
N ALA A 213 -8.87 -31.50 -28.74
CA ALA A 213 -10.30 -31.39 -29.02
C ALA A 213 -10.62 -30.09 -29.78
N LEU A 214 -10.15 -28.94 -29.29
CA LEU A 214 -10.36 -27.64 -29.94
C LEU A 214 -9.87 -27.62 -31.39
N ALA A 215 -8.71 -28.26 -31.65
CA ALA A 215 -8.14 -28.35 -32.99
C ALA A 215 -8.90 -29.34 -33.89
N ALA A 216 -9.32 -30.49 -33.36
CA ALA A 216 -10.09 -31.49 -34.11
C ALA A 216 -11.45 -30.91 -34.56
N ASP A 217 -12.11 -30.16 -33.67
CA ASP A 217 -13.43 -29.57 -33.90
C ASP A 217 -13.38 -28.23 -34.66
N LYS A 218 -12.18 -27.75 -35.02
CA LYS A 218 -11.95 -26.50 -35.76
C LYS A 218 -12.58 -25.27 -35.08
N CYS A 219 -12.43 -25.18 -33.76
CA CYS A 219 -12.96 -24.05 -32.99
C CYS A 219 -12.28 -22.72 -33.40
N ASP A 220 -13.08 -21.67 -33.60
CA ASP A 220 -12.57 -20.32 -33.91
C ASP A 220 -11.91 -19.66 -32.68
N PHE A 221 -12.40 -19.93 -31.47
CA PHE A 221 -11.88 -19.37 -30.23
C PHE A 221 -11.67 -20.44 -29.16
N ALA A 222 -10.62 -20.26 -28.36
CA ALA A 222 -10.38 -21.05 -27.15
C ALA A 222 -10.61 -20.18 -25.90
N PHE A 223 -11.55 -20.58 -25.03
CA PHE A 223 -11.70 -19.98 -23.70
C PHE A 223 -10.94 -20.80 -22.66
N CYS A 224 -9.96 -20.21 -21.99
CA CYS A 224 -9.11 -20.95 -21.06
C CYS A 224 -8.59 -20.12 -19.88
N VAL A 225 -7.99 -20.82 -18.92
CA VAL A 225 -7.21 -20.20 -17.84
C VAL A 225 -5.74 -20.05 -18.25
N PRO A 226 -4.98 -19.08 -17.68
CA PRO A 226 -3.58 -18.84 -18.05
C PRO A 226 -2.67 -20.08 -18.01
N SER A 227 -2.88 -20.99 -17.06
CA SER A 227 -2.06 -22.20 -16.90
C SER A 227 -2.09 -23.14 -18.10
N LEU A 228 -3.19 -23.17 -18.86
CA LEU A 228 -3.26 -23.92 -20.12
C LEU A 228 -2.37 -23.29 -21.18
N ILE A 229 -2.45 -21.95 -21.34
CA ILE A 229 -1.65 -21.18 -22.29
C ILE A 229 -0.16 -21.33 -22.00
N GLU A 230 0.24 -21.21 -20.73
CA GLU A 230 1.62 -21.39 -20.28
C GLU A 230 2.15 -22.82 -20.45
N THR A 231 1.25 -23.79 -20.65
CA THR A 231 1.62 -25.15 -21.04
C THR A 231 1.77 -25.26 -22.56
N TRP A 232 0.78 -24.78 -23.32
CA TRP A 232 0.78 -24.85 -24.79
C TRP A 232 1.93 -24.08 -25.42
N VAL A 233 2.31 -22.93 -24.85
CA VAL A 233 3.39 -22.08 -25.36
C VAL A 233 4.77 -22.77 -25.36
N LYS A 234 4.94 -23.85 -24.57
CA LYS A 234 6.21 -24.58 -24.46
C LYS A 234 6.46 -25.52 -25.63
N ARG A 235 5.42 -25.83 -26.43
CA ARG A 235 5.45 -26.87 -27.47
C ARG A 235 5.15 -26.24 -28.84
N PRO A 236 6.11 -26.19 -29.77
CA PRO A 236 5.89 -25.61 -31.10
C PRO A 236 4.69 -26.19 -31.84
N GLU A 237 4.44 -27.50 -31.70
CA GLU A 237 3.31 -28.19 -32.32
C GLU A 237 1.94 -27.72 -31.79
N ASP A 238 1.88 -27.26 -30.54
CA ASP A 238 0.67 -26.73 -29.93
C ASP A 238 0.43 -25.29 -30.39
N ILE A 239 1.51 -24.51 -30.56
CA ILE A 239 1.43 -23.15 -31.11
C ILE A 239 0.87 -23.16 -32.54
N GLU A 240 1.26 -24.13 -33.38
CA GLU A 240 0.70 -24.24 -34.74
C GLU A 240 -0.82 -24.52 -34.74
N LYS A 241 -1.32 -25.29 -33.77
CA LYS A 241 -2.78 -25.47 -33.59
C LYS A 241 -3.45 -24.17 -33.18
N LEU A 242 -2.83 -23.39 -32.29
CA LEU A 242 -3.35 -22.10 -31.83
C LEU A 242 -3.39 -21.05 -32.95
N LYS A 243 -2.42 -21.05 -33.88
CA LYS A 243 -2.44 -20.18 -35.09
C LYS A 243 -3.61 -20.46 -36.02
N GLY A 244 -4.16 -21.68 -35.99
CA GLY A 244 -5.34 -22.05 -36.76
C GLY A 244 -6.64 -21.44 -36.23
N MET A 245 -6.62 -20.86 -35.03
CA MET A 245 -7.78 -20.23 -34.39
C MET A 245 -7.80 -18.72 -34.65
N THR A 246 -8.99 -18.12 -34.58
CA THR A 246 -9.16 -16.66 -34.62
C THR A 246 -8.56 -15.98 -33.39
N GLY A 247 -8.55 -16.65 -32.24
CA GLY A 247 -7.74 -16.23 -31.08
C GLY A 247 -8.06 -16.96 -29.78
N ILE A 248 -7.27 -16.66 -28.76
CA ILE A 248 -7.38 -17.25 -27.43
C ILE A 248 -7.96 -16.20 -26.48
N ILE A 249 -9.02 -16.57 -25.76
CA ILE A 249 -9.61 -15.72 -24.72
C ILE A 249 -9.26 -16.32 -23.36
N TYR A 250 -8.62 -15.53 -22.50
CA TYR A 250 -8.21 -15.99 -21.18
C TYR A 250 -8.78 -15.12 -20.07
N GLY A 251 -9.01 -15.71 -18.91
CA GLY A 251 -9.50 -14.96 -17.76
C GLY A 251 -9.38 -15.72 -16.45
N GLY A 252 -9.76 -15.06 -15.36
CA GLY A 252 -9.75 -15.64 -14.02
C GLY A 252 -8.38 -15.73 -13.34
N GLY A 253 -7.33 -15.15 -13.95
CA GLY A 253 -5.99 -14.97 -13.39
C GLY A 253 -5.07 -14.23 -14.37
N PRO A 254 -3.92 -13.69 -13.93
CA PRO A 254 -2.94 -13.06 -14.81
C PRO A 254 -2.22 -14.10 -15.67
N LEU A 255 -1.86 -13.73 -16.91
CA LEU A 255 -1.03 -14.53 -17.81
C LEU A 255 0.42 -14.03 -17.78
N ASN A 256 1.40 -14.95 -17.79
CA ASN A 256 2.80 -14.59 -17.89
C ASN A 256 3.07 -13.70 -19.14
N LYS A 257 3.66 -12.52 -18.90
CA LYS A 257 3.89 -11.53 -19.97
C LYS A 257 4.73 -12.09 -21.12
N HIS A 258 5.80 -12.83 -20.82
CA HIS A 258 6.67 -13.39 -21.84
C HIS A 258 5.94 -14.46 -22.67
N ALA A 259 5.11 -15.29 -22.04
CA ALA A 259 4.30 -16.29 -22.75
C ALA A 259 3.30 -15.64 -23.71
N GLY A 260 2.56 -14.62 -23.26
CA GLY A 260 1.61 -13.89 -24.11
C GLY A 260 2.33 -13.13 -25.23
N ASP A 261 3.40 -12.40 -24.91
CA ASP A 261 4.20 -11.69 -25.90
C ASP A 261 4.77 -12.63 -26.97
N TYR A 262 5.28 -13.79 -26.58
CA TYR A 262 5.83 -14.77 -27.49
C TYR A 262 4.77 -15.35 -28.42
N LEU A 263 3.58 -15.70 -27.91
CA LEU A 263 2.47 -16.18 -28.74
C LEU A 263 2.00 -15.12 -29.76
N VAL A 264 1.92 -13.85 -29.35
CA VAL A 264 1.62 -12.73 -30.26
C VAL A 264 2.70 -12.61 -31.33
N ASP A 265 3.99 -12.74 -30.99
CA ASP A 265 5.08 -12.75 -31.97
C ASP A 265 5.00 -13.93 -32.95
N GLN A 266 4.40 -15.05 -32.53
CA GLN A 266 4.12 -16.20 -33.40
C GLN A 266 2.87 -16.02 -34.27
N GLY A 267 2.11 -14.92 -34.11
CA GLY A 267 0.89 -14.64 -34.88
C GLY A 267 -0.38 -15.20 -34.26
N VAL A 268 -0.38 -15.49 -32.95
CA VAL A 268 -1.57 -15.90 -32.20
C VAL A 268 -2.19 -14.67 -31.52
N GLU A 269 -3.47 -14.42 -31.77
CA GLU A 269 -4.21 -13.33 -31.11
C GLU A 269 -4.66 -13.74 -29.70
N ILE A 270 -4.47 -12.85 -28.72
CA ILE A 270 -4.79 -13.10 -27.30
C ILE A 270 -5.70 -12.00 -26.77
N TYR A 271 -6.84 -12.39 -26.22
CA TYR A 271 -7.83 -11.52 -25.62
C TYR A 271 -7.91 -11.78 -24.11
N ASN A 272 -7.63 -10.75 -23.31
CA ASN A 272 -7.91 -10.78 -21.88
C ASN A 272 -9.41 -10.63 -21.66
N MET A 273 -9.99 -11.43 -20.77
CA MET A 273 -11.36 -11.33 -20.26
C MET A 273 -11.29 -11.17 -18.74
N TYR A 274 -11.58 -9.96 -18.29
CA TYR A 274 -11.69 -9.62 -16.87
C TYR A 274 -13.16 -9.53 -16.44
N GLY A 275 -13.43 -10.04 -15.25
CA GLY A 275 -14.73 -9.97 -14.60
C GLY A 275 -14.73 -10.67 -13.25
N SER A 276 -15.74 -10.37 -12.43
CA SER A 276 -15.99 -11.05 -11.16
C SER A 276 -17.38 -11.70 -11.16
N THR A 277 -17.64 -12.61 -10.22
CA THR A 277 -18.97 -13.21 -10.08
C THR A 277 -20.01 -12.14 -9.71
N GLU A 278 -19.59 -11.16 -8.92
CA GLU A 278 -20.38 -10.08 -8.35
C GLU A 278 -20.74 -9.00 -9.36
N SER A 279 -19.88 -8.73 -10.36
CA SER A 279 -20.06 -7.63 -11.32
C SER A 279 -20.15 -8.08 -12.78
N GLY A 280 -19.95 -9.38 -13.06
CA GLY A 280 -19.89 -9.90 -14.42
C GLY A 280 -18.71 -9.32 -15.21
N ILE A 281 -18.89 -9.15 -16.52
CA ILE A 281 -17.88 -8.58 -17.43
C ILE A 281 -18.24 -7.13 -17.73
N VAL A 282 -17.39 -6.21 -17.30
CA VAL A 282 -17.67 -4.76 -17.30
C VAL A 282 -17.18 -4.02 -18.54
N TYR A 283 -16.59 -4.70 -19.52
CA TYR A 283 -16.06 -4.09 -20.75
C TYR A 283 -16.20 -5.01 -21.96
N LYS A 284 -15.85 -4.52 -23.16
CA LYS A 284 -15.84 -5.33 -24.39
C LYS A 284 -14.47 -6.00 -24.55
N PHE A 285 -14.39 -7.29 -24.26
CA PHE A 285 -13.12 -8.04 -24.28
C PHE A 285 -12.68 -8.51 -25.68
N LEU A 286 -13.61 -8.65 -26.64
CA LEU A 286 -13.29 -8.89 -28.04
C LEU A 286 -13.05 -7.56 -28.77
N SER A 287 -11.78 -7.28 -29.06
CA SER A 287 -11.33 -6.15 -29.89
C SER A 287 -10.88 -6.63 -31.27
N ASP A 288 -10.60 -5.72 -32.22
CA ASP A 288 -10.29 -6.13 -33.59
C ASP A 288 -8.89 -6.79 -33.72
N SER A 289 -7.90 -6.35 -32.93
CA SER A 289 -6.61 -7.03 -32.71
C SER A 289 -5.83 -6.31 -31.60
N PRO A 290 -5.63 -6.96 -30.42
CA PRO A 290 -4.95 -6.33 -29.29
C PRO A 290 -3.41 -6.29 -29.42
N GLY A 291 -2.81 -7.18 -30.22
CA GLY A 291 -1.36 -7.24 -30.41
C GLY A 291 -0.58 -7.33 -29.08
N LYS A 292 0.52 -6.59 -28.95
CA LYS A 292 1.36 -6.56 -27.71
C LYS A 292 0.69 -5.90 -26.51
N ASP A 293 -0.46 -5.26 -26.70
CA ASP A 293 -1.25 -4.64 -25.63
C ASP A 293 -2.35 -5.58 -25.12
N TRP A 294 -2.24 -6.89 -25.37
CA TRP A 294 -3.19 -7.94 -24.94
C TRP A 294 -3.49 -7.94 -23.44
N GLU A 295 -2.60 -7.41 -22.60
CA GLU A 295 -2.82 -7.29 -21.14
C GLU A 295 -3.69 -6.07 -20.75
N TYR A 296 -3.91 -5.13 -21.68
CA TYR A 296 -4.68 -3.91 -21.47
C TYR A 296 -6.12 -4.01 -21.98
N MET A 297 -7.04 -3.50 -21.18
CA MET A 297 -8.48 -3.60 -21.37
C MET A 297 -9.08 -2.20 -21.51
N ASN A 298 -9.87 -1.99 -22.55
CA ASN A 298 -10.58 -0.73 -22.74
C ASN A 298 -11.92 -0.76 -21.99
N PHE A 299 -12.05 0.04 -20.94
CA PHE A 299 -13.25 0.12 -20.11
C PHE A 299 -14.29 1.13 -20.61
N GLU A 300 -14.05 1.79 -21.74
CA GLU A 300 -15.01 2.69 -22.37
C GLU A 300 -16.16 1.89 -23.00
N ARG A 301 -17.29 1.82 -22.28
CA ARG A 301 -18.48 1.08 -22.72
C ARG A 301 -19.76 1.81 -22.32
N ASP A 302 -20.63 2.03 -23.30
CA ASP A 302 -21.95 2.61 -23.07
C ASP A 302 -22.75 1.77 -22.07
N ASN A 303 -23.49 2.47 -21.21
CA ASN A 303 -24.39 1.88 -20.19
C ASN A 303 -23.69 1.02 -19.10
N VAL A 304 -22.36 1.07 -19.00
CA VAL A 304 -21.60 0.58 -17.83
C VAL A 304 -21.09 1.78 -17.04
N ARG A 305 -21.27 1.76 -15.72
CA ARG A 305 -20.82 2.83 -14.83
C ARG A 305 -19.69 2.32 -13.94
N ILE A 306 -18.52 2.95 -14.05
CA ILE A 306 -17.34 2.63 -13.25
C ILE A 306 -16.79 3.88 -12.58
N HIS A 307 -16.17 3.71 -11.44
CA HIS A 307 -15.41 4.74 -10.73
C HIS A 307 -14.01 4.20 -10.43
N TRP A 308 -12.99 5.01 -10.72
CA TRP A 308 -11.59 4.67 -10.48
C TRP A 308 -11.13 5.33 -9.19
N GLU A 309 -11.04 4.56 -8.10
CA GLU A 309 -10.66 5.08 -6.79
C GLU A 309 -9.13 5.12 -6.65
N PRO A 310 -8.49 6.30 -6.47
CA PRO A 310 -7.04 6.39 -6.41
C PRO A 310 -6.44 5.65 -5.19
N GLN A 311 -5.49 4.75 -5.43
CA GLN A 311 -4.81 3.97 -4.38
C GLN A 311 -3.41 4.52 -4.04
N GLY A 312 -2.94 5.54 -4.76
CA GLY A 312 -1.56 6.03 -4.72
C GLY A 312 -0.73 5.55 -5.92
N ASP A 313 0.44 6.14 -6.16
CA ASP A 313 1.43 5.68 -7.16
C ASP A 313 0.94 5.50 -8.61
N GLY A 314 -0.15 6.18 -9.00
CA GLY A 314 -0.75 6.04 -10.33
C GLY A 314 -1.54 4.73 -10.52
N LEU A 315 -1.93 4.11 -9.41
CA LEU A 315 -2.75 2.92 -9.33
C LEU A 315 -4.16 3.27 -8.85
N PHE A 316 -5.15 2.53 -9.33
CA PHE A 316 -6.56 2.81 -9.10
C PHE A 316 -7.31 1.53 -8.80
N GLU A 317 -8.15 1.52 -7.78
CA GLU A 317 -9.09 0.44 -7.54
C GLU A 317 -10.30 0.61 -8.47
N LEU A 318 -10.74 -0.49 -9.08
CA LEU A 318 -11.97 -0.50 -9.87
C LEU A 318 -13.19 -0.61 -8.95
N ILE A 319 -14.10 0.36 -9.06
CA ILE A 319 -15.39 0.35 -8.39
C ILE A 319 -16.50 0.31 -9.45
N VAL A 320 -17.36 -0.70 -9.37
CA VAL A 320 -18.48 -0.88 -10.29
C VAL A 320 -19.73 -0.28 -9.66
N LEU A 321 -20.34 0.68 -10.36
CA LEU A 321 -21.58 1.35 -9.95
C LEU A 321 -22.78 0.63 -10.57
N ARG A 322 -23.95 0.72 -9.93
CA ARG A 322 -25.20 0.23 -10.52
C ARG A 322 -25.48 0.95 -11.85
N GLY A 323 -25.67 0.20 -12.93
CA GLY A 323 -25.89 0.74 -14.26
C GLY A 323 -26.86 -0.09 -15.11
N PRO A 324 -27.32 0.44 -16.26
CA PRO A 324 -28.35 -0.23 -17.07
C PRO A 324 -27.90 -1.54 -17.72
N LEU A 325 -26.60 -1.69 -18.02
CA LEU A 325 -26.04 -2.91 -18.62
C LEU A 325 -25.39 -3.83 -17.59
N VAL A 326 -24.85 -3.25 -16.51
CA VAL A 326 -24.23 -3.98 -15.40
C VAL A 326 -24.76 -3.42 -14.09
N ASP A 327 -25.47 -4.26 -13.33
CA ASP A 327 -25.88 -4.01 -11.96
C ASP A 327 -25.19 -5.06 -11.06
N PRO A 328 -24.27 -4.67 -10.17
CA PRO A 328 -23.58 -5.62 -9.30
C PRO A 328 -24.56 -6.45 -8.47
N ALA A 329 -24.38 -7.77 -8.45
CA ALA A 329 -25.22 -8.69 -7.69
C ALA A 329 -25.08 -8.50 -6.16
N VAL A 330 -23.98 -7.91 -5.72
CA VAL A 330 -23.72 -7.50 -4.35
C VAL A 330 -23.04 -6.14 -4.32
N THR A 331 -23.29 -5.36 -3.27
CA THR A 331 -22.65 -4.06 -3.05
C THR A 331 -21.98 -4.06 -1.67
N ASN A 332 -20.81 -3.46 -1.57
CA ASN A 332 -19.98 -3.42 -0.36
C ASN A 332 -19.44 -2.01 -0.05
N LEU A 333 -19.84 -1.00 -0.84
CA LEU A 333 -19.44 0.39 -0.68
C LEU A 333 -20.63 1.32 -0.95
N ILE A 334 -20.67 2.47 -0.28
CA ILE A 334 -21.54 3.60 -0.64
C ILE A 334 -20.65 4.73 -1.10
N ILE A 335 -20.82 5.19 -2.34
CA ILE A 335 -20.08 6.31 -2.92
C ILE A 335 -21.07 7.34 -3.47
N ASN A 336 -20.93 8.60 -3.04
CA ASN A 336 -21.85 9.69 -3.39
C ASN A 336 -23.33 9.38 -3.09
N GLY A 337 -23.61 8.54 -2.09
CA GLY A 337 -24.96 8.12 -1.71
C GLY A 337 -25.55 6.99 -2.56
N GLU A 338 -24.80 6.44 -3.52
CA GLU A 338 -25.19 5.27 -4.31
C GLU A 338 -24.47 4.02 -3.82
N GLU A 339 -25.17 2.88 -3.77
CA GLU A 339 -24.55 1.58 -3.51
C GLU A 339 -23.67 1.16 -4.70
N ALA A 340 -22.48 0.66 -4.39
CA ALA A 340 -21.47 0.27 -5.36
C ALA A 340 -20.73 -1.00 -4.91
N TYR A 341 -20.03 -1.62 -5.85
CA TYR A 341 -19.18 -2.76 -5.60
C TYR A 341 -17.71 -2.38 -5.81
N ALA A 342 -16.99 -2.22 -4.71
CA ALA A 342 -15.53 -2.12 -4.69
C ALA A 342 -14.94 -3.50 -4.93
N THR A 343 -14.25 -3.67 -6.07
CA THR A 343 -13.74 -4.98 -6.53
C THR A 343 -12.53 -5.46 -5.75
N SER A 344 -11.86 -4.56 -5.01
CA SER A 344 -10.51 -4.77 -4.48
C SER A 344 -9.43 -5.00 -5.53
N ASP A 345 -9.74 -4.96 -6.83
CA ASP A 345 -8.76 -5.09 -7.91
C ASP A 345 -8.13 -3.74 -8.23
N ILE A 346 -6.80 -3.69 -8.19
CA ILE A 346 -5.98 -2.53 -8.50
C ILE A 346 -5.56 -2.60 -9.96
N PHE A 347 -5.77 -1.51 -10.68
CA PHE A 347 -5.41 -1.32 -12.07
C PHE A 347 -4.37 -0.23 -12.24
N GLN A 348 -3.60 -0.38 -13.32
CA GLN A 348 -2.66 0.62 -13.82
C GLN A 348 -3.12 1.12 -15.19
N PRO A 349 -3.20 2.44 -15.42
CA PRO A 349 -3.54 2.98 -16.73
C PRO A 349 -2.43 2.72 -17.74
N HIS A 350 -2.80 2.53 -19.00
CA HIS A 350 -1.85 2.48 -20.11
C HIS A 350 -1.14 3.84 -20.23
N PRO A 351 0.18 3.87 -20.43
CA PRO A 351 0.95 5.13 -20.46
C PRO A 351 0.60 6.10 -21.60
N THR A 352 -0.20 5.67 -22.59
CA THR A 352 -0.44 6.42 -23.84
C THR A 352 -1.84 6.26 -24.41
N LYS A 353 -2.54 5.14 -24.16
CA LYS A 353 -3.90 4.90 -24.62
C LYS A 353 -4.91 5.26 -23.50
N PRO A 354 -5.75 6.30 -23.66
CA PRO A 354 -6.76 6.63 -22.66
C PRO A 354 -7.78 5.50 -22.53
N ASN A 355 -8.35 5.32 -21.34
CA ASN A 355 -9.34 4.27 -21.01
C ASN A 355 -8.83 2.82 -21.11
N TYR A 356 -7.55 2.59 -21.43
CA TYR A 356 -6.92 1.28 -21.37
C TYR A 356 -6.26 1.07 -20.01
N TRP A 357 -6.57 -0.05 -19.37
CA TRP A 357 -6.11 -0.38 -18.03
C TRP A 357 -5.65 -1.83 -17.98
N ARG A 358 -4.62 -2.14 -17.18
CA ARG A 358 -4.22 -3.51 -16.88
C ARG A 358 -4.31 -3.80 -15.39
N ILE A 359 -4.57 -5.05 -15.03
CA ILE A 359 -4.57 -5.47 -13.63
C ILE A 359 -3.15 -5.38 -13.09
N TYR A 360 -2.98 -4.74 -11.95
CA TYR A 360 -1.71 -4.59 -11.23
C TYR A 360 -1.63 -5.50 -10.00
N GLY A 361 -2.76 -5.74 -9.33
CA GLY A 361 -2.84 -6.56 -8.13
C GLY A 361 -4.18 -6.38 -7.43
N ARG A 362 -4.25 -6.73 -6.15
CA ARG A 362 -5.44 -6.51 -5.32
C ARG A 362 -5.10 -5.77 -4.03
N THR A 363 -6.05 -5.00 -3.51
CA THR A 363 -5.91 -4.25 -2.24
C THR A 363 -5.91 -5.20 -1.03
N ASP A 364 -6.66 -6.30 -1.10
CA ASP A 364 -6.76 -7.31 -0.03
C ASP A 364 -5.56 -8.27 0.02
N ASP A 365 -4.80 -8.40 -1.07
CA ASP A 365 -3.56 -9.19 -1.14
C ASP A 365 -2.30 -8.40 -0.71
N GLN A 366 -2.41 -7.13 -0.29
CA GLN A 366 -1.25 -6.37 0.18
C GLN A 366 -0.72 -6.91 1.50
N ILE A 367 0.59 -7.21 1.54
CA ILE A 367 1.30 -7.59 2.77
C ILE A 367 1.69 -6.29 3.47
N MET A 368 1.04 -6.00 4.60
CA MET A 368 1.40 -4.88 5.45
C MET A 368 2.44 -5.32 6.50
N HIS A 369 3.61 -4.72 6.47
CA HIS A 369 4.70 -4.97 7.42
C HIS A 369 4.47 -4.23 8.75
N SER A 370 5.18 -4.63 9.82
CA SER A 370 5.09 -3.95 11.13
C SER A 370 5.54 -2.49 11.11
N THR A 371 6.30 -2.09 10.09
CA THR A 371 6.69 -0.70 9.82
C THR A 371 5.56 0.15 9.23
N GLY A 372 4.45 -0.48 8.82
CA GLY A 372 3.37 0.16 8.07
C GLY A 372 3.61 0.24 6.56
N GLU A 373 4.79 -0.21 6.09
CA GLU A 373 5.09 -0.34 4.66
C GLU A 373 4.27 -1.46 4.03
N LYS A 374 3.88 -1.28 2.76
CA LYS A 374 3.04 -2.23 2.04
C LYS A 374 3.80 -2.89 0.90
N THR A 375 3.81 -4.22 0.88
CA THR A 375 4.33 -5.03 -0.22
C THR A 375 3.16 -5.54 -1.05
N ASN A 376 3.19 -5.27 -2.36
CA ASN A 376 2.32 -5.98 -3.30
C ASN A 376 3.02 -7.27 -3.73
N PRO A 377 2.57 -8.45 -3.27
CA PRO A 377 3.29 -9.70 -3.48
C PRO A 377 3.19 -10.22 -4.92
N THR A 378 2.07 -9.96 -5.60
CA THR A 378 1.75 -10.52 -6.92
C THR A 378 2.84 -10.35 -7.98
N PRO A 379 3.35 -9.13 -8.27
CA PRO A 379 4.40 -8.97 -9.28
C PRO A 379 5.72 -9.64 -8.88
N LEU A 380 6.04 -9.68 -7.59
CA LEU A 380 7.28 -10.24 -7.07
C LEU A 380 7.25 -11.78 -7.10
N GLU A 381 6.15 -12.40 -6.68
CA GLU A 381 5.91 -13.84 -6.81
C GLU A 381 6.02 -14.30 -8.28
N LEU A 382 5.44 -13.55 -9.21
CA LEU A 382 5.51 -13.84 -10.64
C LEU A 382 6.94 -13.84 -11.19
N MET A 383 7.84 -12.98 -10.66
CA MET A 383 9.26 -13.00 -11.03
C MET A 383 9.96 -14.27 -10.56
N VAL A 384 9.67 -14.74 -9.33
CA VAL A 384 10.26 -15.99 -8.80
C VAL A 384 9.70 -17.21 -9.54
N ASN A 385 8.42 -17.19 -9.92
CA ASN A 385 7.77 -18.27 -10.66
C ASN A 385 8.36 -18.50 -12.07
N GLN A 386 9.15 -17.55 -12.59
CA GLN A 386 9.87 -17.70 -13.86
C GLN A 386 11.15 -18.54 -13.73
N ASP A 387 11.61 -18.82 -12.52
CA ASP A 387 12.81 -19.63 -12.29
C ASP A 387 12.59 -21.08 -12.77
N PRO A 388 13.53 -21.68 -13.53
CA PRO A 388 13.36 -23.04 -14.04
C PRO A 388 13.24 -24.10 -12.95
N HIS A 389 13.65 -23.82 -11.70
CA HIS A 389 13.60 -24.75 -10.57
C HIS A 389 12.32 -24.62 -9.73
N VAL A 390 11.62 -23.48 -9.83
CA VAL A 390 10.44 -23.14 -9.00
C VAL A 390 9.15 -23.54 -9.72
N GLN A 391 8.24 -24.23 -9.01
CA GLN A 391 6.88 -24.51 -9.49
C GLN A 391 5.95 -23.34 -9.16
N THR A 392 5.94 -22.90 -7.90
CA THR A 392 5.09 -21.81 -7.40
C THR A 392 5.77 -21.14 -6.20
N CYS A 393 5.62 -19.82 -6.06
CA CYS A 393 6.13 -18.99 -4.98
C CYS A 393 5.00 -18.17 -4.37
N ILE A 394 4.98 -18.06 -3.04
CA ILE A 394 4.07 -17.22 -2.26
C ILE A 394 4.91 -16.35 -1.33
N MET A 395 4.66 -15.04 -1.27
CA MET A 395 5.28 -14.16 -0.31
C MET A 395 4.52 -14.16 1.03
N PHE A 396 5.27 -13.98 2.11
CA PHE A 396 4.75 -13.80 3.46
C PHE A 396 5.44 -12.62 4.17
N GLY A 397 4.95 -12.26 5.35
CA GLY A 397 5.54 -11.21 6.19
C GLY A 397 4.58 -10.13 6.68
N ARG A 398 3.28 -10.46 6.75
CA ARG A 398 2.26 -9.59 7.35
C ARG A 398 2.57 -9.41 8.84
N GLY A 399 2.54 -8.17 9.32
CA GLY A 399 2.88 -7.84 10.71
C GLY A 399 4.36 -8.08 11.08
N ARG A 400 5.22 -8.38 10.09
CA ARG A 400 6.65 -8.65 10.29
C ARG A 400 7.49 -7.52 9.71
N PHE A 401 8.72 -7.38 10.19
CA PHE A 401 9.61 -6.28 9.82
C PHE A 401 10.05 -6.32 8.35
N ASN A 402 10.16 -7.52 7.77
CA ASN A 402 10.63 -7.76 6.41
C ASN A 402 9.83 -8.90 5.75
N ALA A 403 9.76 -8.89 4.42
CA ALA A 403 9.12 -9.95 3.65
C ALA A 403 9.97 -11.25 3.58
N GLY A 404 9.30 -12.38 3.35
CA GLY A 404 9.90 -13.68 3.00
C GLY A 404 9.14 -14.35 1.87
N ILE A 405 9.70 -15.46 1.33
CA ILE A 405 9.05 -16.27 0.30
C ILE A 405 8.97 -17.73 0.70
N LEU A 406 7.86 -18.37 0.38
CA LEU A 406 7.63 -19.81 0.46
C LEU A 406 7.57 -20.38 -0.95
N VAL A 407 8.44 -21.34 -1.25
CA VAL A 407 8.68 -21.84 -2.61
C VAL A 407 8.35 -23.33 -2.70
N GLU A 408 7.45 -23.72 -3.61
CA GLU A 408 7.31 -25.11 -4.03
C GLU A 408 8.29 -25.42 -5.19
N PRO A 409 9.21 -26.39 -5.03
CA PRO A 409 10.08 -26.83 -6.12
C PRO A 409 9.34 -27.65 -7.19
N LYS A 410 9.82 -27.60 -8.44
CA LYS A 410 9.37 -28.56 -9.47
C LYS A 410 9.74 -29.99 -9.10
N ALA A 411 9.02 -30.97 -9.64
CA ALA A 411 9.15 -32.39 -9.30
C ALA A 411 10.60 -32.92 -9.29
N ALA A 412 11.44 -32.51 -10.25
CA ALA A 412 12.84 -32.93 -10.34
C ALA A 412 13.75 -32.36 -9.24
N TYR A 413 13.30 -31.33 -8.54
CA TYR A 413 14.04 -30.60 -7.50
C TYR A 413 13.35 -30.67 -6.13
N LYS A 414 12.38 -31.58 -5.93
CA LYS A 414 11.75 -31.79 -4.61
C LYS A 414 12.72 -32.50 -3.68
N PHE A 415 12.82 -32.02 -2.44
CA PHE A 415 13.63 -32.60 -1.36
C PHE A 415 12.96 -32.30 -0.02
N ASP A 416 13.34 -33.02 1.03
CA ASP A 416 12.90 -32.69 2.39
C ASP A 416 13.65 -31.44 2.89
N PRO A 417 12.97 -30.31 3.17
CA PRO A 417 13.61 -29.08 3.62
C PRO A 417 14.33 -29.20 4.97
N LYS A 418 14.10 -30.28 5.74
CA LYS A 418 14.88 -30.60 6.95
C LYS A 418 16.32 -31.02 6.65
N ASP A 419 16.62 -31.44 5.41
CA ASP A 419 17.98 -31.66 4.93
C ASP A 419 18.65 -30.31 4.64
N THR A 420 19.35 -29.78 5.64
CA THR A 420 19.95 -28.44 5.61
C THR A 420 20.95 -28.25 4.48
N LYS A 421 21.65 -29.31 4.04
CA LYS A 421 22.60 -29.23 2.91
C LYS A 421 21.84 -29.00 1.60
N LYS A 422 20.80 -29.80 1.35
CA LYS A 422 19.97 -29.64 0.14
C LYS A 422 19.19 -28.32 0.14
N LEU A 423 18.76 -27.86 1.32
CA LEU A 423 18.12 -26.57 1.47
C LEU A 423 19.05 -25.42 1.07
N VAL A 424 20.31 -25.44 1.52
CA VAL A 424 21.32 -24.44 1.14
C VAL A 424 21.64 -24.50 -0.35
N GLU A 425 21.80 -25.69 -0.92
CA GLU A 425 22.02 -25.89 -2.36
C GLU A 425 20.87 -25.31 -3.19
N TYR A 426 19.62 -25.61 -2.82
CA TYR A 426 18.45 -25.10 -3.52
C TYR A 426 18.28 -23.58 -3.38
N ARG A 427 18.49 -23.02 -2.17
CA ARG A 427 18.49 -21.56 -1.96
C ARG A 427 19.54 -20.86 -2.82
N ASN A 428 20.74 -21.43 -2.94
CA ASN A 428 21.79 -20.88 -3.82
C ASN A 428 21.42 -20.96 -5.30
N MET A 429 20.72 -22.03 -5.70
CA MET A 429 20.28 -22.25 -7.08
C MET A 429 19.29 -21.17 -7.55
N ILE A 430 18.32 -20.79 -6.72
CA ILE A 430 17.30 -19.79 -7.06
C ILE A 430 17.71 -18.34 -6.69
N TRP A 431 18.79 -18.17 -5.93
CA TRP A 431 19.24 -16.85 -5.45
C TRP A 431 19.48 -15.82 -6.57
N PRO A 432 20.05 -16.15 -7.74
CA PRO A 432 20.20 -15.18 -8.81
C PRO A 432 18.87 -14.56 -9.27
N THR A 433 17.78 -15.34 -9.24
CA THR A 433 16.43 -14.85 -9.55
C THR A 433 15.88 -13.96 -8.44
N VAL A 434 16.06 -14.37 -7.17
CA VAL A 434 15.67 -13.56 -6.01
C VAL A 434 16.47 -12.25 -5.93
N ALA A 435 17.74 -12.24 -6.33
CA ALA A 435 18.55 -11.02 -6.40
C ALA A 435 18.00 -10.02 -7.43
N LYS A 436 17.56 -10.49 -8.61
CA LYS A 436 16.90 -9.64 -9.61
C LYS A 436 15.54 -9.11 -9.12
N LEU A 437 14.78 -9.94 -8.41
CA LEU A 437 13.57 -9.49 -7.72
C LEU A 437 13.90 -8.35 -6.74
N ASN A 438 14.96 -8.48 -5.96
CA ASN A 438 15.36 -7.44 -4.99
C ASN A 438 15.81 -6.12 -5.63
N GLU A 439 16.36 -6.16 -6.85
CA GLU A 439 16.68 -4.94 -7.62
C GLU A 439 15.41 -4.18 -8.02
N PHE A 440 14.33 -4.91 -8.34
CA PHE A 440 13.02 -4.36 -8.70
C PHE A 440 12.17 -3.96 -7.48
N ALA A 441 12.30 -4.69 -6.37
CA ALA A 441 11.45 -4.53 -5.19
C ALA A 441 11.81 -3.28 -4.35
N PRO A 442 10.79 -2.59 -3.78
CA PRO A 442 11.00 -1.61 -2.71
C PRO A 442 11.82 -2.19 -1.55
N GLN A 443 12.52 -1.34 -0.80
CA GLN A 443 13.47 -1.79 0.23
C GLN A 443 12.85 -2.76 1.25
N HIS A 444 11.60 -2.53 1.67
CA HIS A 444 10.86 -3.38 2.61
C HIS A 444 10.36 -4.70 2.02
N SER A 445 10.27 -4.80 0.69
CA SER A 445 9.80 -5.98 -0.04
C SER A 445 10.94 -6.91 -0.50
N ARG A 446 12.19 -6.55 -0.23
CA ARG A 446 13.38 -7.35 -0.59
C ARG A 446 13.48 -8.61 0.28
N ILE A 447 13.86 -9.71 -0.35
CA ILE A 447 13.94 -11.04 0.23
C ILE A 447 15.38 -11.44 0.53
N PHE A 448 15.65 -11.83 1.77
CA PHE A 448 16.93 -12.39 2.17
C PHE A 448 16.99 -13.89 1.86
N LYS A 449 18.20 -14.44 1.70
CA LYS A 449 18.37 -15.85 1.34
C LYS A 449 17.85 -16.77 2.45
N GLU A 450 18.00 -16.32 3.68
CA GLU A 450 17.55 -16.97 4.90
C GLU A 450 16.03 -16.90 5.05
N MET A 451 15.36 -15.94 4.38
CA MET A 451 13.90 -15.79 4.35
C MET A 451 13.23 -16.57 3.21
N ILE A 452 13.96 -17.52 2.60
CA ILE A 452 13.45 -18.43 1.57
C ILE A 452 13.07 -19.74 2.25
N LEU A 453 11.78 -19.96 2.46
CA LEU A 453 11.22 -21.22 2.92
C LEU A 453 10.92 -22.12 1.72
N VAL A 454 11.15 -23.43 1.86
CA VAL A 454 10.88 -24.41 0.80
C VAL A 454 9.82 -25.39 1.29
N ALA A 455 8.80 -25.61 0.46
CA ALA A 455 7.68 -26.48 0.78
C ALA A 455 8.14 -27.95 0.97
N SER A 456 7.64 -28.60 2.01
CA SER A 456 7.90 -30.02 2.27
C SER A 456 7.12 -30.89 1.28
N PRO A 457 7.70 -32.00 0.75
CA PRO A 457 6.96 -32.99 -0.03
C PRO A 457 5.75 -33.56 0.71
N ASP A 458 5.78 -33.60 2.04
CA ASP A 458 4.69 -34.09 2.90
C ASP A 458 3.57 -33.05 3.13
N LYS A 459 3.83 -31.78 2.81
CA LYS A 459 2.89 -30.65 2.89
C LYS A 459 2.82 -29.89 1.55
N PRO A 460 2.42 -30.53 0.44
CA PRO A 460 2.43 -29.88 -0.86
C PRO A 460 1.46 -28.68 -0.89
N PHE A 461 1.75 -27.70 -1.73
CA PHE A 461 0.83 -26.58 -1.92
C PHE A 461 -0.55 -27.07 -2.35
N THR A 462 -1.58 -26.46 -1.79
CA THR A 462 -2.95 -26.72 -2.21
C THR A 462 -3.37 -25.67 -3.24
N TYR A 463 -3.92 -26.12 -4.36
CA TYR A 463 -4.30 -25.26 -5.46
C TYR A 463 -5.82 -25.12 -5.55
N THR A 464 -6.27 -23.98 -6.03
CA THR A 464 -7.64 -23.82 -6.52
C THR A 464 -7.80 -24.60 -7.82
N ALA A 465 -9.02 -24.61 -8.31
CA ALA A 465 -9.33 -25.13 -9.63
C ALA A 465 -8.66 -24.53 -10.83
N LYS A 466 -8.32 -23.26 -10.72
CA LYS A 466 -7.68 -22.53 -11.81
C LYS A 466 -6.16 -22.76 -11.78
N SER A 467 -5.72 -23.77 -11.02
CA SER A 467 -4.32 -24.05 -10.72
C SER A 467 -3.59 -22.86 -10.08
N THR A 468 -4.32 -21.97 -9.41
CA THR A 468 -3.72 -20.89 -8.61
C THR A 468 -3.53 -21.34 -7.15
N PRO A 469 -2.45 -20.94 -6.47
CA PRO A 469 -2.22 -21.37 -5.09
C PRO A 469 -3.30 -20.83 -4.15
N ARG A 470 -3.77 -21.65 -3.19
CA ARG A 470 -4.67 -21.21 -2.11
C ARG A 470 -3.88 -20.47 -1.03
N ARG A 471 -3.42 -19.25 -1.36
CA ARG A 471 -2.48 -18.45 -0.56
C ARG A 471 -2.71 -18.54 0.96
N GLN A 472 -3.88 -18.13 1.44
CA GLN A 472 -4.16 -18.11 2.88
C GLN A 472 -4.16 -19.51 3.52
N ALA A 473 -4.68 -20.53 2.82
CA ALA A 473 -4.67 -21.90 3.35
C ALA A 473 -3.24 -22.44 3.46
N ILE A 474 -2.39 -22.16 2.46
CA ILE A 474 -0.98 -22.55 2.47
C ILE A 474 -0.23 -21.80 3.57
N LEU A 475 -0.42 -20.49 3.69
CA LEU A 475 0.24 -19.70 4.75
C LEU A 475 -0.15 -20.18 6.15
N ASN A 476 -1.43 -20.53 6.38
CA ASN A 476 -1.87 -21.09 7.65
C ASN A 476 -1.26 -22.48 7.93
N GLU A 477 -1.11 -23.33 6.90
CA GLU A 477 -0.51 -24.66 7.06
C GLU A 477 1.00 -24.61 7.34
N TYR A 478 1.66 -23.55 6.88
CA TYR A 478 3.07 -23.25 7.08
C TYR A 478 3.32 -22.19 8.16
N GLU A 479 2.32 -21.84 8.96
CA GLU A 479 2.39 -20.76 9.94
C GLU A 479 3.55 -21.00 10.92
N GLN A 480 3.68 -22.23 11.44
CA GLN A 480 4.76 -22.58 12.35
C GLN A 480 6.12 -22.43 11.70
N GLU A 481 6.33 -22.92 10.48
CA GLU A 481 7.61 -22.79 9.79
C GLU A 481 7.95 -21.32 9.44
N ILE A 482 6.93 -20.49 9.18
CA ILE A 482 7.09 -19.05 9.00
C ILE A 482 7.46 -18.37 10.33
N GLU A 483 6.84 -18.74 11.44
CA GLU A 483 7.25 -18.27 12.75
C GLU A 483 8.67 -18.70 13.08
N ASP A 484 9.02 -19.95 12.80
CA ASP A 484 10.35 -20.51 13.03
C ASP A 484 11.40 -19.80 12.18
N ILE A 485 11.12 -19.44 10.91
CA ILE A 485 12.09 -18.71 10.08
C ILE A 485 12.27 -17.27 10.54
N TYR A 486 11.23 -16.63 11.10
CA TYR A 486 11.36 -15.30 11.72
C TYR A 486 12.04 -15.34 13.08
N ALA A 487 11.74 -16.35 13.91
CA ALA A 487 12.42 -16.60 15.17
C ALA A 487 13.89 -16.92 14.91
N ALA A 488 14.16 -17.81 13.96
CA ALA A 488 15.50 -18.10 13.48
C ALA A 488 16.13 -16.90 12.79
N ALA A 489 15.43 -15.96 12.14
CA ALA A 489 16.07 -14.73 11.62
C ALA A 489 16.33 -13.70 12.74
N ALA A 490 15.54 -13.73 13.82
CA ALA A 490 15.75 -12.91 15.01
C ALA A 490 16.87 -13.46 15.91
N GLU A 491 17.04 -14.79 15.95
CA GLU A 491 18.08 -15.54 16.65
C GLU A 491 19.36 -15.68 15.81
N SER A 492 19.20 -15.92 14.50
CA SER A 492 20.23 -15.83 13.45
C SER A 492 20.51 -14.36 13.09
N SER A 493 20.84 -13.57 14.11
CA SER A 493 22.14 -12.93 14.04
C SER A 493 23.18 -13.96 13.62
N GLN A 494 24.18 -13.63 12.81
CA GLN A 494 25.30 -14.52 12.50
C GLN A 494 26.18 -14.83 13.75
N ALA A 495 25.57 -15.18 14.88
CA ALA A 495 26.17 -15.47 16.17
C ALA A 495 26.78 -16.87 16.20
N ASP A 496 26.26 -17.83 15.42
CA ASP A 496 26.80 -19.20 15.37
C ASP A 496 28.22 -19.30 14.80
N GLU A 497 28.76 -18.24 14.19
CA GLU A 497 30.13 -18.21 13.67
C GLU A 497 31.05 -17.16 14.32
N VAL A 498 30.58 -16.43 15.34
CA VAL A 498 31.42 -15.49 16.11
C VAL A 498 31.43 -15.91 17.57
N THR A 499 32.52 -16.57 17.96
CA THR A 499 32.70 -17.04 19.34
C THR A 499 32.70 -15.85 20.30
N PRO A 500 31.82 -15.82 21.32
CA PRO A 500 31.84 -14.78 22.34
C PRO A 500 33.18 -14.83 23.11
N PRO A 501 33.62 -13.72 23.70
CA PRO A 501 34.88 -13.69 24.42
C PRO A 501 34.80 -14.55 25.69
N THR A 502 35.87 -15.30 25.99
CA THR A 502 35.97 -16.11 27.22
C THR A 502 36.10 -15.25 28.48
N GLU A 503 36.60 -14.02 28.33
CA GLU A 503 36.70 -13.02 29.38
C GLU A 503 36.02 -11.73 28.92
N TRP A 504 35.10 -11.18 29.70
CA TRP A 504 34.37 -9.94 29.38
C TRP A 504 35.12 -8.70 29.89
N ASN A 505 36.39 -8.56 29.48
CA ASN A 505 37.20 -7.37 29.70
C ASN A 505 37.29 -6.52 28.42
N TYR A 506 37.51 -5.22 28.55
CA TYR A 506 37.53 -4.28 27.42
C TYR A 506 38.35 -4.75 26.18
N PRO A 507 39.59 -5.28 26.31
CA PRO A 507 40.33 -5.78 25.14
C PRO A 507 39.64 -6.91 24.38
N SER A 508 39.05 -7.85 25.11
CA SER A 508 38.35 -9.01 24.54
C SER A 508 36.98 -8.62 23.96
N ILE A 509 36.29 -7.68 24.62
CA ILE A 509 35.03 -7.09 24.13
C ILE A 509 35.27 -6.30 22.84
N LEU A 510 36.36 -5.52 22.78
CA LEU A 510 36.72 -4.75 21.60
C LEU A 510 36.98 -5.68 20.40
N ASP A 511 37.69 -6.78 20.59
CA ASP A 511 37.96 -7.75 19.52
C ASP A 511 36.70 -8.51 19.08
N PHE A 512 35.82 -8.86 20.03
CA PHE A 512 34.51 -9.44 19.75
C PHE A 512 33.64 -8.50 18.92
N VAL A 513 33.47 -7.25 19.37
CA VAL A 513 32.67 -6.24 18.66
C VAL A 513 33.26 -5.94 17.28
N ARG A 514 34.60 -5.85 17.17
CA ARG A 514 35.29 -5.69 15.87
C ARG A 514 34.94 -6.83 14.92
N THR A 515 34.97 -8.07 15.42
CA THR A 515 34.64 -9.26 14.63
C THR A 515 33.19 -9.25 14.17
N VAL A 516 32.25 -8.93 15.07
CA VAL A 516 30.82 -8.79 14.74
C VAL A 516 30.61 -7.72 13.66
N VAL A 517 31.16 -6.52 13.85
CA VAL A 517 30.97 -5.39 12.93
C VAL A 517 31.62 -5.65 11.56
N THR A 518 32.84 -6.18 11.52
CA THR A 518 33.56 -6.45 10.26
C THR A 518 32.88 -7.55 9.44
N ARG A 519 32.21 -8.51 10.11
CA ARG A 519 31.47 -9.57 9.43
C ARG A 519 30.15 -9.08 8.84
N VAL A 520 29.45 -8.22 9.58
CA VAL A 520 28.18 -7.64 9.16
C VAL A 520 28.36 -6.55 8.09
N VAL A 521 29.39 -5.72 8.24
CA VAL A 521 29.68 -4.59 7.35
C VAL A 521 30.90 -4.93 6.50
N LYS A 522 30.66 -5.30 5.23
CA LYS A 522 31.69 -5.75 4.26
C LYS A 522 32.69 -4.65 3.84
N ALA A 523 32.61 -3.45 4.42
CA ALA A 523 33.55 -2.36 4.18
C ALA A 523 34.78 -2.50 5.09
N LYS A 524 35.95 -2.06 4.61
CA LYS A 524 37.15 -1.96 5.46
C LYS A 524 36.97 -0.81 6.46
N LEU A 525 36.84 -1.16 7.74
CA LEU A 525 36.63 -0.25 8.87
C LEU A 525 37.83 -0.31 9.83
N THR A 526 38.23 0.84 10.35
CA THR A 526 39.06 0.96 11.56
C THR A 526 38.16 1.09 12.79
N ASP A 527 38.70 0.91 14.00
CA ASP A 527 37.87 0.88 15.21
C ASP A 527 37.15 2.21 15.52
N SER A 528 37.66 3.32 14.97
CA SER A 528 37.12 4.67 15.12
C SER A 528 36.27 5.13 13.93
N ASP A 529 36.19 4.35 12.84
CA ASP A 529 35.34 4.66 11.70
C ASP A 529 33.85 4.54 12.09
N ASP A 530 33.05 5.50 11.62
CA ASP A 530 31.60 5.44 11.74
C ASP A 530 31.04 4.39 10.77
N ILE A 531 30.39 3.38 11.34
CA ILE A 531 29.86 2.20 10.65
C ILE A 531 28.89 2.61 9.54
N PHE A 532 28.04 3.62 9.77
CA PHE A 532 27.01 4.06 8.84
C PHE A 532 27.58 4.91 7.71
N SER A 533 28.57 5.74 8.01
CA SER A 533 29.27 6.55 7.01
C SER A 533 30.01 5.71 5.96
N LYS A 534 30.34 4.45 6.29
CA LYS A 534 31.09 3.50 5.46
C LYS A 534 30.21 2.45 4.79
N GLY A 535 28.89 2.70 4.71
CA GLY A 535 27.95 1.82 4.03
C GLY A 535 27.19 0.87 4.97
N GLY A 536 27.28 1.07 6.28
CA GLY A 536 26.37 0.48 7.27
C GLY A 536 24.95 0.98 7.09
N ASP A 537 23.98 0.09 6.99
CA ASP A 537 22.56 0.43 6.91
C ASP A 537 21.76 -0.01 8.16
N SER A 538 20.46 0.26 8.17
CA SER A 538 19.60 -0.03 9.31
C SER A 538 19.39 -1.53 9.58
N LEU A 539 19.62 -2.37 8.56
CA LEU A 539 19.56 -3.81 8.68
C LEU A 539 20.84 -4.36 9.32
N GLN A 540 21.99 -3.86 8.87
CA GLN A 540 23.29 -4.19 9.45
C GLN A 540 23.38 -3.74 10.92
N ALA A 541 22.80 -2.60 11.26
CA ALA A 541 22.67 -2.15 12.66
C ALA A 541 21.92 -3.16 13.52
N THR A 542 20.81 -3.70 13.01
CA THR A 542 19.99 -4.71 13.69
C THR A 542 20.76 -6.02 13.86
N TRP A 543 21.56 -6.43 12.87
CA TRP A 543 22.39 -7.63 12.99
C TRP A 543 23.50 -7.48 14.02
N ILE A 544 24.21 -6.33 14.02
CA ILE A 544 25.21 -6.02 15.05
C ILE A 544 24.56 -6.03 16.44
N ARG A 545 23.38 -5.40 16.57
CA ARG A 545 22.60 -5.34 17.80
C ARG A 545 22.28 -6.73 18.34
N ASN A 546 21.66 -7.58 17.51
CA ASN A 546 21.21 -8.90 17.92
C ASN A 546 22.39 -9.83 18.26
N SER A 547 23.49 -9.76 17.49
CA SER A 547 24.69 -10.56 17.75
C SER A 547 25.31 -10.23 19.12
N ILE A 548 25.37 -8.94 19.48
CA ILE A 548 25.90 -8.49 20.77
C ILE A 548 24.94 -8.87 21.91
N LEU A 549 23.63 -8.67 21.74
CA LEU A 549 22.63 -9.01 22.76
C LEU A 549 22.55 -10.51 23.03
N HIS A 550 22.67 -11.34 21.99
CA HIS A 550 22.70 -12.79 22.14
C HIS A 550 23.94 -13.24 22.94
N ALA A 551 25.13 -12.77 22.56
CA ALA A 551 26.36 -13.10 23.28
C ALA A 551 26.30 -12.68 24.76
N LEU A 552 25.75 -11.49 25.05
CA LEU A 552 25.52 -11.02 26.42
C LEU A 552 24.51 -11.90 27.18
N ARG A 553 23.40 -12.29 26.55
CA ARG A 553 22.35 -13.12 27.17
C ARG A 553 22.86 -14.51 27.56
N GLU A 554 23.66 -15.13 26.69
CA GLU A 554 24.13 -16.51 26.90
C GLU A 554 25.36 -16.60 27.82
N ASN A 555 26.18 -15.55 27.91
CA ASN A 555 27.49 -15.63 28.56
C ASN A 555 27.70 -14.63 29.71
N THR A 556 26.71 -13.79 30.02
CA THR A 556 26.77 -12.80 31.11
C THR A 556 25.45 -12.76 31.89
N LYS A 557 25.39 -12.04 33.01
CA LYS A 557 24.14 -11.82 33.77
C LYS A 557 23.43 -10.51 33.43
N VAL A 558 23.84 -9.83 32.36
CA VAL A 558 23.26 -8.55 31.94
C VAL A 558 21.80 -8.73 31.55
N ASP A 559 20.89 -7.92 32.12
CA ASP A 559 19.49 -7.89 31.70
C ASP A 559 19.35 -7.21 30.33
N THR A 560 19.41 -8.03 29.28
CA THR A 560 19.28 -7.57 27.89
C THR A 560 17.93 -6.88 27.56
N ARG A 561 16.90 -6.97 28.42
CA ARG A 561 15.61 -6.27 28.23
C ARG A 561 15.70 -4.79 28.59
N SER A 562 16.68 -4.41 29.40
CA SER A 562 16.95 -3.02 29.81
C SER A 562 17.83 -2.25 28.83
N VAL A 563 18.37 -2.93 27.81
CA VAL A 563 19.27 -2.33 26.81
C VAL A 563 18.47 -1.54 25.76
N LEU A 564 18.85 -0.29 25.53
CA LEU A 564 18.17 0.63 24.61
C LEU A 564 18.07 0.04 23.19
N PRO A 565 16.89 0.02 22.54
CA PRO A 565 16.71 -0.57 21.22
C PRO A 565 17.62 0.00 20.12
N GLY A 566 18.07 1.25 20.25
CA GLY A 566 18.93 1.96 19.28
C GLY A 566 20.43 1.98 19.61
N PHE A 567 20.94 1.16 20.55
CA PHE A 567 22.31 1.33 21.06
C PHE A 567 23.42 1.26 20.00
N VAL A 568 23.23 0.56 18.89
CA VAL A 568 24.21 0.52 17.77
C VAL A 568 24.27 1.86 17.03
N TYR A 569 23.13 2.54 16.87
CA TYR A 569 23.09 3.89 16.29
C TYR A 569 23.67 4.94 17.23
N ASN A 570 23.50 4.74 18.55
CA ASN A 570 24.04 5.63 19.57
C ASN A 570 25.54 5.44 19.77
N ASN A 571 26.09 4.29 19.39
CA ASN A 571 27.50 3.92 19.49
C ASN A 571 28.04 3.51 18.11
N PRO A 572 28.15 4.43 17.14
CA PRO A 572 28.29 4.09 15.73
C PRO A 572 29.71 3.68 15.30
N THR A 573 30.65 3.49 16.24
CA THR A 573 32.01 3.00 15.96
C THR A 573 32.28 1.74 16.77
N ILE A 574 33.19 0.88 16.29
CA ILE A 574 33.57 -0.35 17.00
C ILE A 574 34.06 -0.03 18.41
N GLU A 575 34.86 1.02 18.58
CA GLU A 575 35.37 1.45 19.89
C GLU A 575 34.24 1.88 20.85
N LYS A 576 33.30 2.72 20.39
CA LYS A 576 32.18 3.19 21.23
C LYS A 576 31.25 2.05 21.60
N LEU A 577 30.99 1.16 20.64
CA LEU A 577 30.13 0.00 20.83
C LEU A 577 30.76 -0.98 21.82
N ALA A 578 32.07 -1.22 21.73
CA ALA A 578 32.81 -2.02 22.70
C ALA A 578 32.81 -1.41 24.11
N ARG A 579 32.96 -0.09 24.24
CA ARG A 579 32.86 0.60 25.54
C ARG A 579 31.46 0.50 26.14
N TYR A 580 30.42 0.60 25.32
CA TYR A 580 29.05 0.42 25.76
C TYR A 580 28.83 -0.99 26.33
N VAL A 581 29.32 -2.02 25.63
CA VAL A 581 29.24 -3.41 26.08
C VAL A 581 30.06 -3.65 27.35
N ASP A 582 31.28 -3.11 27.44
CA ASP A 582 32.14 -3.20 28.63
C ASP A 582 31.50 -2.54 29.87
N ASN A 583 30.79 -1.44 29.69
CA ASN A 583 30.02 -0.80 30.76
C ASN A 583 28.85 -1.66 31.23
N LEU A 584 28.18 -2.39 30.32
CA LEU A 584 27.09 -3.30 30.68
C LEU A 584 27.60 -4.49 31.49
N THR A 585 28.74 -5.08 31.11
CA THR A 585 29.29 -6.27 31.80
C THR A 585 30.03 -5.95 33.09
N SER A 586 30.55 -4.74 33.24
CA SER A 586 31.24 -4.30 34.46
C SER A 586 30.30 -3.99 35.64
N GLN A 587 28.98 -3.88 35.41
CA GLN A 587 27.99 -3.65 36.47
C GLN A 587 27.85 -4.83 37.45
N ASP A 588 28.37 -6.01 37.11
CA ASP A 588 28.35 -7.22 37.96
C ASP A 588 29.43 -7.22 39.07
N ALA A 589 30.46 -6.36 39.01
CA ALA A 589 31.57 -6.35 39.98
C ALA A 589 31.38 -5.43 41.19
N SER A 590 30.39 -4.52 41.16
CA SER A 590 30.09 -3.62 42.28
C SER A 590 28.58 -3.42 42.40
N GLY A 591 27.97 -4.13 43.36
CA GLY A 591 26.55 -3.99 43.69
C GLY A 591 26.17 -2.52 43.94
N GLY A 592 25.24 -2.05 43.14
CA GLY A 592 24.75 -0.68 43.11
C GLY A 592 24.64 -0.25 41.66
N ALA A 593 23.42 -0.06 41.16
CA ALA A 593 23.20 0.63 39.92
C ALA A 593 23.89 1.99 40.00
N LYS A 594 25.10 2.10 39.44
CA LYS A 594 25.44 3.33 38.73
C LYS A 594 24.49 3.32 37.54
N GLN A 595 23.30 3.93 37.73
CA GLN A 595 22.77 4.77 36.67
C GLN A 595 23.99 5.44 36.05
N LEU A 596 24.33 5.10 34.79
CA LEU A 596 25.01 6.08 33.95
C LEU A 596 24.16 7.33 34.17
N ASN A 597 24.71 8.34 34.84
CA ASN A 597 23.91 9.47 35.28
C ASN A 597 23.18 9.98 34.02
N ASP A 598 21.92 10.40 34.10
CA ASP A 598 21.26 11.10 32.97
C ASP A 598 22.15 12.23 32.42
N ARG A 599 23.07 12.75 33.25
CA ARG A 599 24.15 13.68 32.88
C ARG A 599 25.18 13.11 31.89
N ASP A 600 25.61 11.86 32.04
CA ASP A 600 26.65 11.23 31.20
C ASP A 600 26.10 10.93 29.79
N GLU A 601 24.86 10.47 29.66
CA GLU A 601 24.18 10.29 28.37
C GLU A 601 23.87 11.64 27.69
N THR A 602 23.34 12.60 28.44
CA THR A 602 23.14 13.97 27.95
C THR A 602 24.44 14.58 27.41
N GLN A 603 25.55 14.40 28.15
CA GLN A 603 26.85 14.90 27.74
C GLN A 603 27.39 14.19 26.48
N ALA A 604 27.15 12.89 26.33
CA ALA A 604 27.51 12.14 25.13
C ALA A 604 26.73 12.63 23.90
N ILE A 605 25.42 12.86 24.03
CA ILE A 605 24.58 13.41 22.96
C ILE A 605 25.07 14.81 22.57
N MET A 606 25.28 15.70 23.54
CA MET A 606 25.82 17.04 23.29
C MET A 606 27.18 16.97 22.58
N SER A 607 28.05 16.06 22.99
CA SER A 607 29.36 15.86 22.35
C SER A 607 29.21 15.41 20.90
N SER A 608 28.23 14.56 20.58
CA SER A 608 27.93 14.16 19.20
C SER A 608 27.40 15.31 18.35
N MET A 609 26.56 16.19 18.92
CA MET A 609 26.07 17.40 18.26
C MET A 609 27.22 18.36 17.95
N HIS A 610 28.08 18.62 18.93
CA HIS A 610 29.27 19.45 18.72
C HIS A 610 30.22 18.82 17.70
N ALA A 611 30.46 17.52 17.74
CA ALA A 611 31.30 16.85 16.74
C ALA A 611 30.74 17.00 15.31
N MET A 612 29.42 16.93 15.16
CA MET A 612 28.75 17.18 13.88
C MET A 612 28.90 18.64 13.43
N VAL A 613 28.79 19.61 14.35
CA VAL A 613 29.10 21.02 14.06
C VAL A 613 30.56 21.15 13.59
N GLU A 614 31.51 20.57 14.32
CA GLU A 614 32.93 20.62 13.98
C GLU A 614 33.23 20.00 12.60
N ALA A 615 32.60 18.88 12.25
CA ALA A 615 32.77 18.22 10.97
C ALA A 615 32.35 19.08 9.77
N TYR A 616 31.35 19.96 9.97
CA TYR A 616 30.77 20.79 8.92
C TYR A 616 31.10 22.28 9.04
N ARG A 617 31.81 22.71 10.09
CA ARG A 617 32.26 24.10 10.24
C ARG A 617 33.59 24.35 9.53
N GLY A 618 33.85 25.60 9.14
CA GLY A 618 35.13 26.04 8.58
C GLY A 618 35.26 25.84 7.07
N ASN A 619 36.40 26.20 6.48
CA ASN A 619 36.61 26.18 5.01
C ASN A 619 35.51 26.91 4.20
N TRP A 620 34.92 27.95 4.79
CA TRP A 620 33.89 28.74 4.12
C TRP A 620 34.47 29.40 2.85
N PRO A 621 33.73 29.45 1.74
CA PRO A 621 34.11 30.26 0.60
C PRO A 621 34.32 31.72 1.03
N LYS A 622 35.49 32.28 0.73
CA LYS A 622 35.73 33.71 0.97
C LYS A 622 34.88 34.51 0.00
N HIS A 623 33.88 35.20 0.51
CA HIS A 623 33.03 36.06 -0.29
C HIS A 623 33.84 37.22 -0.90
N LYS A 624 33.87 37.28 -2.23
CA LYS A 624 34.61 38.28 -3.03
C LYS A 624 33.70 39.07 -3.98
N GLY A 625 32.39 38.93 -3.83
CA GLY A 625 31.43 39.57 -4.72
C GLY A 625 31.53 41.10 -4.67
N THR A 626 31.40 41.73 -5.83
CA THR A 626 31.46 43.19 -6.02
C THR A 626 30.29 43.70 -6.86
N THR A 627 29.49 42.80 -7.44
CA THR A 627 28.37 43.15 -8.30
C THR A 627 27.26 43.79 -7.47
N ARG A 628 26.62 44.85 -7.97
CA ARG A 628 25.50 45.46 -7.27
C ARG A 628 24.36 44.45 -7.10
N THR A 629 23.84 44.31 -5.88
CA THR A 629 22.67 43.49 -5.60
C THR A 629 21.45 44.02 -6.37
N PRO A 630 20.70 43.16 -7.09
CA PRO A 630 19.49 43.56 -7.79
C PRO A 630 18.46 44.20 -6.87
N ALA A 631 17.63 45.11 -7.42
CA ALA A 631 16.57 45.76 -6.66
C ALA A 631 15.35 44.85 -6.39
N LYS A 632 15.20 43.78 -7.17
CA LYS A 632 14.14 42.77 -7.00
C LYS A 632 14.71 41.46 -6.50
N ASP A 633 13.91 40.75 -5.72
CA ASP A 633 14.32 39.49 -5.09
C ASP A 633 14.25 38.34 -6.09
N THR A 634 15.33 37.56 -6.16
CA THR A 634 15.31 36.20 -6.70
C THR A 634 15.49 35.22 -5.55
N VAL A 635 14.55 34.29 -5.37
CA VAL A 635 14.46 33.44 -4.16
C VAL A 635 14.69 31.98 -4.53
N LEU A 636 15.63 31.30 -3.87
CA LEU A 636 15.71 29.85 -3.86
C LEU A 636 14.94 29.32 -2.64
N ILE A 637 13.89 28.53 -2.85
CA ILE A 637 13.09 27.94 -1.77
C ILE A 637 13.12 26.41 -1.89
N THR A 638 13.18 25.72 -0.76
CA THR A 638 13.15 24.25 -0.71
C THR A 638 11.87 23.72 -0.08
N GLY A 639 11.43 22.52 -0.50
CA GLY A 639 10.31 21.82 0.13
C GLY A 639 8.92 22.40 -0.23
N THR A 640 8.74 22.90 -1.45
CA THR A 640 7.47 23.47 -1.93
C THR A 640 6.38 22.42 -2.19
N THR A 641 6.71 21.13 -2.07
CA THR A 641 5.75 20.02 -2.11
C THR A 641 5.08 19.78 -0.75
N GLY A 642 5.60 20.35 0.34
CA GLY A 642 4.96 20.34 1.66
C GLY A 642 3.97 21.50 1.81
N SER A 643 3.07 21.42 2.80
CA SER A 643 2.01 22.41 3.03
C SER A 643 2.56 23.83 3.23
N LEU A 644 3.51 24.01 4.15
CA LEU A 644 4.14 25.30 4.45
C LEU A 644 4.97 25.86 3.28
N GLY A 645 5.72 24.99 2.59
CA GLY A 645 6.51 25.40 1.43
C GLY A 645 5.65 25.80 0.23
N ALA A 646 4.54 25.09 -0.01
CA ALA A 646 3.56 25.46 -1.04
C ALA A 646 2.92 26.82 -0.73
N ALA A 647 2.58 27.05 0.54
CA ALA A 647 2.05 28.33 1.02
C ALA A 647 3.04 29.49 0.77
N MET A 648 4.31 29.33 1.17
CA MET A 648 5.35 30.34 0.93
C MET A 648 5.56 30.62 -0.56
N LEU A 649 5.54 29.57 -1.40
CA LEU A 649 5.60 29.73 -2.86
C LEU A 649 4.45 30.61 -3.38
N VAL A 650 3.22 30.35 -2.94
CA VAL A 650 2.05 31.14 -3.33
C VAL A 650 2.17 32.59 -2.85
N THR A 651 2.67 32.84 -1.64
CA THR A 651 2.90 34.19 -1.11
C THR A 651 3.96 34.92 -1.93
N LEU A 652 5.13 34.31 -2.16
CA LEU A 652 6.22 34.90 -2.96
C LEU A 652 5.82 35.23 -4.40
N LEU A 653 4.96 34.42 -5.02
CA LEU A 653 4.47 34.66 -6.38
C LEU A 653 3.66 35.94 -6.49
N LYS A 654 2.88 36.28 -5.45
CA LYS A 654 2.02 37.48 -5.41
C LYS A 654 2.80 38.77 -5.16
N MET A 655 4.03 38.68 -4.66
CA MET A 655 4.85 39.82 -4.26
C MET A 655 5.52 40.53 -5.45
N PRO A 656 5.26 41.83 -5.69
CA PRO A 656 5.82 42.56 -6.85
C PRO A 656 7.33 42.78 -6.80
N GLU A 657 7.92 42.77 -5.61
CA GLU A 657 9.35 42.87 -5.36
C GLU A 657 10.09 41.56 -5.68
N VAL A 658 9.40 40.42 -5.68
CA VAL A 658 9.98 39.13 -6.11
C VAL A 658 9.94 39.07 -7.64
N GLN A 659 11.10 38.90 -8.26
CA GLN A 659 11.25 38.74 -9.71
C GLN A 659 11.18 37.28 -10.14
N HIS A 660 11.84 36.36 -9.42
CA HIS A 660 11.91 34.95 -9.82
C HIS A 660 12.09 34.02 -8.62
N ILE A 661 11.61 32.79 -8.74
CA ILE A 661 11.64 31.77 -7.70
C ILE A 661 12.23 30.47 -8.26
N TYR A 662 13.25 29.93 -7.62
CA TYR A 662 13.73 28.57 -7.85
C TYR A 662 13.18 27.67 -6.74
N ALA A 663 12.29 26.75 -7.09
CA ALA A 663 11.69 25.80 -6.16
C ALA A 663 12.44 24.46 -6.23
N LEU A 664 13.39 24.25 -5.33
CA LEU A 664 14.27 23.08 -5.29
C LEU A 664 13.73 22.01 -4.35
N ASN A 665 13.33 20.87 -4.91
CA ASN A 665 12.78 19.74 -4.17
C ASN A 665 13.64 18.48 -4.32
N ARG A 666 13.42 17.51 -3.43
CA ARG A 666 14.08 16.20 -3.50
C ARG A 666 13.53 15.40 -4.67
N VAL A 667 14.39 14.66 -5.36
CA VAL A 667 13.99 13.68 -6.39
C VAL A 667 12.91 12.76 -5.82
N SER A 668 11.87 12.50 -6.60
CA SER A 668 10.81 11.56 -6.25
C SER A 668 11.08 10.20 -6.86
N ASP A 669 10.99 9.14 -6.05
CA ASP A 669 11.04 7.75 -6.53
C ASP A 669 9.69 7.30 -7.16
N GLU A 670 8.64 8.14 -7.09
CA GLU A 670 7.27 7.84 -7.52
C GLU A 670 7.07 7.86 -9.05
N GLY A 671 8.13 8.04 -9.85
CA GLY A 671 8.08 8.03 -11.33
C GLY A 671 7.29 9.16 -12.00
N LYS A 672 6.55 9.97 -11.21
CA LYS A 672 5.84 11.18 -11.65
C LYS A 672 6.82 12.34 -11.76
N GLY A 673 6.92 12.97 -12.93
CA GLY A 673 7.79 14.13 -13.12
C GLY A 673 7.49 15.25 -12.09
N HIS A 674 8.54 15.92 -11.61
CA HIS A 674 8.50 16.93 -10.54
C HIS A 674 7.41 18.01 -10.68
N MET A 675 7.11 18.43 -11.91
CA MET A 675 6.04 19.38 -12.21
C MET A 675 4.65 18.86 -11.84
N GLN A 676 4.37 17.58 -12.18
CA GLN A 676 3.09 16.97 -11.86
C GLN A 676 2.95 16.77 -10.35
N ARG A 677 4.02 16.32 -9.69
CA ARG A 677 4.04 16.22 -8.23
C ARG A 677 3.73 17.55 -7.55
N GLN A 678 4.33 18.64 -8.02
CA GLN A 678 4.02 19.97 -7.47
C GLN A 678 2.55 20.37 -7.72
N ARG A 679 2.02 20.09 -8.92
CA ARG A 679 0.63 20.37 -9.29
C ARG A 679 -0.35 19.64 -8.37
N ASP A 680 -0.10 18.35 -8.13
CA ASP A 680 -0.93 17.51 -7.28
C ASP A 680 -0.92 18.02 -5.84
N ARG A 681 0.25 18.37 -5.30
CA ARG A 681 0.38 18.93 -3.94
C ARG A 681 -0.32 20.27 -3.81
N LEU A 682 -0.21 21.17 -4.81
CA LEU A 682 -0.95 22.44 -4.79
C LEU A 682 -2.45 22.19 -4.72
N ARG A 683 -2.97 21.26 -5.54
CA ARG A 683 -4.38 20.89 -5.52
C ARG A 683 -4.81 20.27 -4.19
N GLU A 684 -4.05 19.32 -3.65
CA GLU A 684 -4.28 18.67 -2.36
C GLU A 684 -4.41 19.71 -1.24
N TRP A 685 -3.52 20.70 -1.22
CA TRP A 685 -3.57 21.74 -0.20
C TRP A 685 -4.68 22.76 -0.44
N GLY A 686 -5.32 22.80 -1.61
CA GLY A 686 -6.33 23.80 -1.98
C GLY A 686 -5.74 25.12 -2.49
N TYR A 687 -4.63 25.07 -3.21
CA TYR A 687 -4.06 26.17 -3.98
C TYR A 687 -4.34 25.99 -5.47
N ASP A 688 -4.17 27.06 -6.24
CA ASP A 688 -4.26 27.03 -7.69
C ASP A 688 -3.15 26.13 -8.29
N PRO A 689 -3.49 25.00 -8.93
CA PRO A 689 -2.51 24.11 -9.53
C PRO A 689 -1.80 24.74 -10.75
N ASP A 690 -2.36 25.76 -11.38
CA ASP A 690 -1.78 26.40 -12.57
C ASP A 690 -0.58 27.31 -12.25
N ILE A 691 -0.31 27.55 -10.96
CA ILE A 691 0.93 28.16 -10.48
C ILE A 691 2.17 27.47 -11.06
N VAL A 692 2.11 26.16 -11.34
CA VAL A 692 3.24 25.44 -11.93
C VAL A 692 3.63 25.98 -13.32
N ASN A 693 2.71 26.62 -14.04
CA ASN A 693 2.96 27.20 -15.37
C ASN A 693 3.43 28.66 -15.30
N SER A 694 3.57 29.24 -14.10
CA SER A 694 3.96 30.64 -13.94
C SER A 694 5.39 30.88 -14.43
N PRO A 695 5.65 31.90 -15.26
CA PRO A 695 7.00 32.22 -15.73
C PRO A 695 7.93 32.72 -14.61
N LYS A 696 7.35 33.07 -13.44
CA LYS A 696 8.07 33.56 -12.27
C LYS A 696 8.69 32.43 -11.42
N VAL A 697 8.44 31.17 -11.75
CA VAL A 697 8.97 30.03 -10.99
C VAL A 697 9.67 29.02 -11.91
N THR A 698 10.75 28.43 -11.40
CA THR A 698 11.42 27.27 -11.99
C THR A 698 11.46 26.17 -10.95
N PHE A 699 10.83 25.04 -11.23
CA PHE A 699 10.89 23.86 -10.37
C PHE A 699 12.11 23.03 -10.71
N LEU A 700 12.80 22.56 -9.68
CA LEU A 700 14.03 21.78 -9.77
C LEU A 700 13.91 20.55 -8.86
N GLU A 701 14.44 19.42 -9.30
CA GLU A 701 14.63 18.24 -8.46
C GLU A 701 16.10 17.86 -8.40
N ALA A 702 16.62 17.67 -7.19
CA ALA A 702 17.99 17.22 -6.96
C ALA A 702 18.20 16.66 -5.54
N HIS A 703 19.30 15.94 -5.35
CA HIS A 703 19.81 15.58 -4.03
C HIS A 703 20.67 16.73 -3.48
N SER A 704 20.05 17.62 -2.70
CA SER A 704 20.69 18.86 -2.21
C SER A 704 21.90 18.66 -1.30
N SER A 705 22.09 17.45 -0.75
CA SER A 705 23.27 17.07 0.03
C SER A 705 24.52 16.86 -0.84
N HIS A 706 24.36 16.67 -2.16
CA HIS A 706 25.47 16.48 -3.09
C HIS A 706 26.15 17.81 -3.44
N GLN A 707 27.37 17.73 -3.97
CA GLN A 707 28.07 18.90 -4.49
C GLN A 707 27.18 19.69 -5.47
N ARG A 708 27.27 21.03 -5.42
CA ARG A 708 26.43 21.94 -6.22
C ARG A 708 24.92 21.69 -6.04
N LEU A 709 24.50 21.26 -4.85
CA LEU A 709 23.11 20.89 -4.53
C LEU A 709 22.54 19.76 -5.41
N GLY A 710 23.40 18.95 -6.05
CA GLY A 710 22.99 17.93 -7.02
C GLY A 710 22.52 18.49 -8.37
N LEU A 711 22.76 19.77 -8.65
CA LEU A 711 22.37 20.42 -9.89
C LEU A 711 23.47 20.34 -10.96
N SER A 712 23.07 20.51 -12.22
CA SER A 712 24.02 20.73 -13.32
C SER A 712 24.85 22.01 -13.07
N MET A 713 26.07 22.04 -13.59
CA MET A 713 26.94 23.22 -13.46
C MET A 713 26.27 24.49 -13.99
N GLU A 714 25.59 24.39 -15.13
CA GLU A 714 24.86 25.49 -15.75
C GLU A 714 23.76 26.04 -14.84
N MET A 715 22.91 25.15 -14.29
CA MET A 715 21.82 25.58 -13.41
C MET A 715 22.35 26.13 -12.08
N TYR A 716 23.37 25.49 -11.51
CA TYR A 716 24.01 25.96 -10.29
C TYR A 716 24.59 27.37 -10.46
N GLU A 717 25.31 27.63 -11.56
CA GLU A 717 25.85 28.97 -11.86
C GLU A 717 24.76 30.00 -12.11
N LYS A 718 23.69 29.62 -12.81
CA LYS A 718 22.52 30.48 -13.02
C LYS A 718 21.89 30.89 -11.69
N ILE A 719 21.74 29.96 -10.75
CA ILE A 719 21.24 30.23 -9.40
C ILE A 719 22.25 31.12 -8.66
N ARG A 720 23.52 30.72 -8.55
CA ARG A 720 24.58 31.44 -7.82
C ARG A 720 24.71 32.91 -8.22
N THR A 721 24.54 33.20 -9.51
CA THR A 721 24.69 34.55 -10.07
C THR A 721 23.40 35.39 -10.05
N SER A 722 22.26 34.82 -9.67
CA SER A 722 20.97 35.52 -9.68
C SER A 722 20.28 35.63 -8.31
N ILE A 723 20.47 34.65 -7.42
CA ILE A 723 19.73 34.62 -6.15
C ILE A 723 20.12 35.75 -5.20
N THR A 724 19.12 36.26 -4.50
CA THR A 724 19.22 37.28 -3.43
C THR A 724 18.84 36.72 -2.08
N HIS A 725 18.03 35.66 -2.06
CA HIS A 725 17.50 35.02 -0.86
C HIS A 725 17.47 33.49 -1.04
N ILE A 726 17.71 32.78 0.05
CA ILE A 726 17.56 31.33 0.20
C ILE A 726 16.60 31.10 1.37
N ILE A 727 15.53 30.35 1.16
CA ILE A 727 14.62 29.87 2.20
C ILE A 727 14.75 28.34 2.27
N GLN A 728 15.51 27.88 3.26
CA GLN A 728 15.72 26.48 3.52
C GLN A 728 14.61 25.94 4.45
N ASN A 729 13.52 25.51 3.83
CA ASN A 729 12.36 24.90 4.48
C ASN A 729 12.33 23.37 4.34
N GLY A 730 12.85 22.82 3.25
CA GLY A 730 12.88 21.38 3.01
C GLY A 730 13.72 20.65 4.06
N TYR A 731 13.07 19.79 4.85
CA TYR A 731 13.72 19.02 5.91
C TYR A 731 13.02 17.66 6.11
N THR A 732 13.75 16.66 6.62
CA THR A 732 13.18 15.36 7.00
C THR A 732 12.56 15.48 8.39
N VAL A 733 11.29 15.11 8.57
CA VAL A 733 10.63 15.16 9.88
C VAL A 733 10.40 13.74 10.35
N ASN A 734 11.26 13.25 11.25
CA ASN A 734 11.14 11.94 11.88
C ASN A 734 11.77 11.99 13.27
N PHE A 735 10.97 11.82 14.31
CA PHE A 735 11.42 11.92 15.71
C PHE A 735 12.09 10.64 16.22
N ASN A 736 12.05 9.54 15.45
CA ASN A 736 12.50 8.21 15.87
C ASN A 736 13.90 7.85 15.34
N ILE A 737 14.53 8.71 14.53
CA ILE A 737 15.87 8.46 13.95
C ILE A 737 16.95 9.27 14.68
N ALA A 738 18.17 8.73 14.70
CA ALA A 738 19.32 9.34 15.35
C ALA A 738 19.87 10.57 14.59
N LEU A 739 20.64 11.42 15.28
CA LEU A 739 21.30 12.60 14.71
C LEU A 739 22.12 12.27 13.44
N SER A 740 22.85 11.16 13.45
CA SER A 740 23.71 10.75 12.33
C SER A 740 22.92 10.56 11.03
N THR A 741 21.68 10.07 11.10
CA THR A 741 20.80 9.90 9.92
C THR A 741 20.40 11.23 9.28
N PHE A 742 20.50 12.35 10.02
CA PHE A 742 20.25 13.70 9.50
C PHE A 742 21.47 14.36 8.83
N GLU A 743 22.61 13.68 8.74
CA GLU A 743 23.80 14.22 8.10
C GLU A 743 23.53 14.77 6.67
N PRO A 744 22.71 14.15 5.80
CA PRO A 744 22.35 14.74 4.50
C PRO A 744 21.64 16.11 4.60
N ASN A 745 20.82 16.32 5.64
CA ASN A 745 20.18 17.61 5.90
C ASN A 745 21.21 18.66 6.34
N ILE A 746 22.20 18.26 7.14
CA ILE A 746 23.29 19.12 7.59
C ILE A 746 24.22 19.50 6.42
N LYS A 747 24.56 18.53 5.56
CA LYS A 747 25.25 18.76 4.28
C LYS A 747 24.49 19.76 3.39
N THR A 748 23.17 19.66 3.34
CA THR A 748 22.35 20.62 2.58
C THR A 748 22.53 22.05 3.12
N THR A 749 22.43 22.27 4.43
CA THR A 749 22.67 23.59 5.04
C THR A 749 24.07 24.09 4.73
N ARG A 750 25.07 23.22 4.83
CA ARG A 750 26.45 23.55 4.45
C ARG A 750 26.55 24.02 2.99
N ASN A 751 25.95 23.28 2.07
CA ASN A 751 25.95 23.64 0.65
C ASN A 751 25.20 24.96 0.38
N MET A 752 24.15 25.28 1.15
CA MET A 752 23.44 26.55 1.05
C MET A 752 24.29 27.74 1.54
N ILE A 753 25.04 27.55 2.64
CA ILE A 753 26.03 28.54 3.12
C ILE A 753 27.08 28.79 2.03
N ASP A 754 27.62 27.73 1.44
CA ASP A 754 28.65 27.85 0.40
C ASP A 754 28.11 28.53 -0.87
N LEU A 755 26.87 28.22 -1.28
CA LEU A 755 26.19 28.88 -2.38
C LEU A 755 26.01 30.39 -2.12
N ALA A 756 25.55 30.76 -0.93
CA ALA A 756 25.38 32.18 -0.58
C ALA A 756 26.73 32.93 -0.57
N LEU A 757 27.75 32.37 0.07
CA LEU A 757 29.06 33.01 0.16
C LEU A 757 29.79 33.11 -1.19
N SER A 758 29.54 32.17 -2.10
CA SER A 758 30.12 32.19 -3.45
C SER A 758 29.41 33.12 -4.44
N SER A 759 28.33 33.80 -4.03
CA SER A 759 27.62 34.77 -4.87
C SER A 759 28.53 35.91 -5.36
N PRO A 760 28.35 36.41 -6.60
CA PRO A 760 29.11 37.55 -7.12
C PRO A 760 28.62 38.92 -6.62
N PHE A 761 27.50 38.97 -5.87
CA PHE A 761 26.95 40.23 -5.35
C PHE A 761 27.78 40.83 -4.21
N ALA A 762 27.73 42.14 -4.03
CA ALA A 762 28.49 42.87 -3.01
C ALA A 762 28.17 42.43 -1.57
N THR A 763 26.97 41.89 -1.38
CA THR A 763 26.52 41.23 -0.16
C THR A 763 26.06 39.81 -0.49
N PRO A 764 26.43 38.80 0.31
CA PRO A 764 25.88 37.46 0.15
C PRO A 764 24.34 37.48 0.20
N PRO A 765 23.66 36.57 -0.55
CA PRO A 765 22.24 36.32 -0.40
C PRO A 765 21.85 36.07 1.06
N ARG A 766 20.66 36.53 1.45
CA ARG A 766 20.09 36.20 2.77
C ARG A 766 19.80 34.71 2.81
N LEU A 767 20.13 34.05 3.91
CA LEU A 767 19.82 32.63 4.11
C LEU A 767 18.92 32.50 5.33
N GLU A 768 17.68 32.17 5.09
CA GLU A 768 16.67 31.89 6.09
C GLU A 768 16.52 30.37 6.25
N PHE A 769 16.67 29.88 7.47
CA PHE A 769 16.51 28.48 7.82
C PHE A 769 15.29 28.29 8.70
N VAL A 770 14.35 27.47 8.23
CA VAL A 770 13.16 27.10 8.98
C VAL A 770 13.54 26.01 9.99
N SER A 771 13.77 26.43 11.23
CA SER A 771 14.02 25.56 12.37
C SER A 771 12.71 25.21 13.10
N SER A 772 12.80 24.64 14.29
CA SER A 772 11.65 24.18 15.07
C SER A 772 11.82 24.51 16.55
N ILE A 773 10.71 24.79 17.23
CA ILE A 773 10.68 24.92 18.70
C ILE A 773 11.12 23.64 19.43
N GLY A 774 11.23 22.49 18.74
CA GLY A 774 11.81 21.27 19.30
C GLY A 774 13.25 21.44 19.82
N VAL A 775 13.99 22.43 19.29
CA VAL A 775 15.33 22.84 19.79
C VAL A 775 15.28 23.39 21.22
N LEU A 776 14.08 23.73 21.70
CA LEU A 776 13.82 24.28 23.04
C LEU A 776 13.20 23.25 24.00
N GLY A 777 13.10 21.98 23.61
CA GLY A 777 12.35 20.96 24.35
C GLY A 777 12.93 20.57 25.72
N GLN A 778 14.21 20.86 25.98
CA GLN A 778 14.86 20.67 27.29
C GLN A 778 15.48 21.97 27.82
N TYR A 779 14.96 23.12 27.37
CA TYR A 779 15.41 24.41 27.88
C TYR A 779 15.10 24.54 29.39
N LYS A 780 16.14 24.82 30.19
CA LYS A 780 16.04 24.84 31.67
C LYS A 780 15.74 26.21 32.27
N GLY A 781 15.66 27.27 31.46
CA GLY A 781 15.32 28.60 31.95
C GLY A 781 13.84 28.71 32.31
N VAL A 782 13.52 29.68 33.18
CA VAL A 782 12.14 29.94 33.64
C VAL A 782 11.52 31.07 32.84
N GLY A 783 10.25 30.92 32.44
CA GLY A 783 9.48 31.93 31.73
C GLY A 783 9.68 31.91 30.21
N PHE A 784 9.30 33.02 29.55
CA PHE A 784 9.37 33.14 28.10
C PHE A 784 10.80 33.06 27.57
N ILE A 785 11.03 32.16 26.62
CA ILE A 785 12.33 31.92 26.00
C ILE A 785 12.58 33.00 24.94
N LYS A 786 13.70 33.72 25.09
CA LYS A 786 14.11 34.78 24.17
C LYS A 786 14.54 34.24 22.81
N GLU A 787 14.37 35.07 21.78
CA GLU A 787 14.82 34.82 20.41
C GLU A 787 16.35 34.98 20.28
N GLU A 788 17.08 34.07 20.92
CA GLU A 788 18.54 34.03 21.04
C GLU A 788 19.08 32.60 20.83
N PRO A 789 20.37 32.44 20.49
CA PRO A 789 21.02 31.13 20.45
C PRO A 789 20.89 30.41 21.81
N VAL A 790 20.72 29.09 21.77
CA VAL A 790 20.60 28.25 22.97
C VAL A 790 21.69 27.19 23.00
N ASP A 791 22.01 26.70 24.20
CA ASP A 791 22.96 25.62 24.39
C ASP A 791 22.46 24.28 23.82
N ALA A 792 23.38 23.39 23.45
CA ALA A 792 23.07 22.07 22.92
C ALA A 792 22.16 21.25 23.84
N SER A 793 22.29 21.41 25.17
CA SER A 793 21.45 20.74 26.16
C SER A 793 19.96 20.99 25.97
N SER A 794 19.59 22.13 25.37
CA SER A 794 18.19 22.50 25.09
C SER A 794 17.52 21.56 24.06
N ALA A 795 18.30 20.94 23.19
CA ALA A 795 17.81 20.13 22.08
C ALA A 795 18.00 18.61 22.29
N VAL A 796 18.42 18.19 23.49
CA VAL A 796 18.63 16.78 23.86
C VAL A 796 17.27 16.10 24.12
N VAL A 797 16.47 15.96 23.05
CA VAL A 797 15.14 15.34 23.06
C VAL A 797 15.11 14.15 22.11
N ASN A 798 15.45 14.39 20.84
CA ASN A 798 15.50 13.39 19.78
C ASN A 798 16.42 13.85 18.65
N GLY A 799 16.76 12.94 17.73
CA GLY A 799 17.68 13.24 16.62
C GLY A 799 17.23 14.40 15.72
N TYR A 800 15.92 14.61 15.57
CA TYR A 800 15.39 15.74 14.80
C TYR A 800 15.72 17.08 15.46
N ALA A 801 15.41 17.26 16.74
CA ALA A 801 15.74 18.47 17.49
C ALA A 801 17.26 18.73 17.52
N GLN A 802 18.05 17.67 17.77
CA GLN A 802 19.51 17.72 17.75
C GLN A 802 20.03 18.20 16.39
N SER A 803 19.51 17.66 15.28
CA SER A 803 19.93 18.06 13.93
C SER A 803 19.57 19.49 13.57
N LYS A 804 18.40 19.98 14.02
CA LYS A 804 18.00 21.38 13.86
C LYS A 804 18.96 22.29 14.62
N TRP A 805 19.27 21.97 15.88
CA TRP A 805 20.26 22.72 16.65
C TRP A 805 21.64 22.77 15.97
N VAL A 806 22.13 21.64 15.43
CA VAL A 806 23.41 21.61 14.69
C VAL A 806 23.40 22.60 13.51
N ASN A 807 22.29 22.69 12.78
CA ASN A 807 22.14 23.66 11.70
C ASN A 807 22.05 25.11 12.21
N GLU A 808 21.33 25.36 13.30
CA GLU A 808 21.32 26.68 13.94
C GLU A 808 22.73 27.13 14.34
N GLU A 809 23.52 26.21 14.91
CA GLU A 809 24.87 26.53 15.35
C GLU A 809 25.85 26.71 14.18
N LEU A 810 25.75 25.91 13.11
CA LEU A 810 26.51 26.14 11.88
C LEU A 810 26.23 27.52 11.27
N LEU A 811 24.97 27.94 11.26
CA LEU A 811 24.56 29.26 10.76
C LEU A 811 25.04 30.38 11.69
N SER A 812 24.94 30.19 13.00
CA SER A 812 25.48 31.10 14.03
C SER A 812 26.98 31.32 13.83
N ILE A 813 27.76 30.25 13.65
CA ILE A 813 29.21 30.32 13.39
C ILE A 813 29.48 30.99 12.04
N ALA A 814 28.83 30.59 10.96
CA ALA A 814 29.01 31.19 9.64
C ALA A 814 28.68 32.70 9.64
N GLY A 815 27.65 33.12 10.37
CA GLY A 815 27.29 34.53 10.53
C GLY A 815 28.31 35.35 11.33
N LYS A 816 29.04 34.72 12.27
CA LYS A 816 30.11 35.35 13.03
C LYS A 816 31.43 35.42 12.25
N GLU A 817 31.75 34.39 11.49
CA GLU A 817 33.05 34.24 10.81
C GLU A 817 33.09 34.81 9.38
N THR A 818 31.93 35.10 8.79
CA THR A 818 31.82 35.52 7.38
C THR A 818 30.93 36.75 7.22
N ARG A 819 30.68 37.16 5.96
CA ARG A 819 29.73 38.23 5.63
C ARG A 819 28.27 37.75 5.54
N LEU A 820 28.02 36.46 5.72
CA LEU A 820 26.67 35.91 5.68
C LEU A 820 25.84 36.49 6.83
N LYS A 821 24.55 36.78 6.57
CA LYS A 821 23.58 37.22 7.58
C LYS A 821 22.42 36.23 7.65
N PRO A 822 22.65 35.06 8.25
CA PRO A 822 21.63 34.02 8.30
C PRO A 822 20.51 34.40 9.28
N ILE A 823 19.32 33.89 9.01
CA ILE A 823 18.14 34.01 9.86
C ILE A 823 17.70 32.59 10.20
N VAL A 824 17.49 32.31 11.47
CA VAL A 824 16.91 31.08 11.97
C VAL A 824 15.52 31.41 12.50
N VAL A 825 14.49 30.75 11.97
CA VAL A 825 13.12 30.91 12.48
C VAL A 825 12.69 29.60 13.12
N ARG A 826 12.54 29.56 14.45
CA ARG A 826 12.04 28.39 15.17
C ARG A 826 10.51 28.38 15.09
N VAL A 827 9.98 27.50 14.25
CA VAL A 827 8.53 27.42 14.02
C VAL A 827 7.89 26.54 15.09
N GLY A 828 6.82 27.07 15.69
CA GLY A 828 5.93 26.40 16.62
C GLY A 828 4.97 25.44 15.92
N GLN A 829 3.87 25.07 16.58
CA GLN A 829 2.86 24.23 15.95
C GLN A 829 2.15 25.02 14.85
N VAL A 830 2.25 24.50 13.62
CA VAL A 830 1.50 25.00 12.47
C VAL A 830 0.19 24.23 12.39
N SER A 831 -0.95 24.92 12.48
CA SER A 831 -2.29 24.34 12.38
C SER A 831 -2.84 24.41 10.95
N GLY A 832 -4.05 23.88 10.74
CA GLY A 832 -4.66 23.79 9.42
C GLY A 832 -4.80 25.11 8.66
N ARG A 833 -4.94 25.00 7.34
CA ARG A 833 -5.22 26.12 6.43
C ARG A 833 -6.61 26.72 6.65
N LYS A 834 -6.88 27.87 6.01
CA LYS A 834 -8.20 28.52 5.96
C LYS A 834 -9.35 27.62 5.48
N ASN A 835 -9.06 26.57 4.71
CA ASN A 835 -10.03 25.58 4.24
C ASN A 835 -10.10 24.32 5.12
N GLY A 836 -9.51 24.34 6.32
CA GLY A 836 -9.46 23.20 7.22
C GLY A 836 -8.30 22.23 6.96
N ALA A 837 -7.59 22.34 5.82
CA ALA A 837 -6.57 21.36 5.43
C ALA A 837 -5.42 21.27 6.43
N TRP A 838 -5.33 20.15 7.14
CA TRP A 838 -4.26 19.79 8.07
C TRP A 838 -3.93 18.30 7.91
N ASN A 839 -2.65 17.97 7.76
CA ASN A 839 -2.14 16.62 7.59
C ASN A 839 -2.66 15.65 8.67
N LYS A 840 -3.49 14.68 8.26
CA LYS A 840 -4.15 13.68 9.12
C LYS A 840 -3.18 12.78 9.91
N LYS A 841 -1.88 12.78 9.57
CA LYS A 841 -0.85 11.96 10.23
C LYS A 841 -0.11 12.67 11.37
N GLU A 842 -0.38 13.96 11.61
CA GLU A 842 0.24 14.71 12.72
C GLU A 842 -0.38 14.38 14.08
N TRP A 843 0.36 14.66 15.15
CA TRP A 843 0.00 14.26 16.51
C TRP A 843 -1.41 14.71 16.93
N PHE A 844 -1.79 15.96 16.63
CA PHE A 844 -3.10 16.50 17.03
C PHE A 844 -4.26 15.80 16.30
N PRO A 845 -4.30 15.73 14.95
CA PRO A 845 -5.30 14.94 14.23
C PRO A 845 -5.37 13.46 14.68
N THR A 846 -4.22 12.82 14.95
CA THR A 846 -4.22 11.42 15.42
C THR A 846 -4.85 11.27 16.80
N MET A 847 -4.61 12.22 17.73
CA MET A 847 -5.28 12.28 19.03
C MET A 847 -6.79 12.48 18.88
N ILE A 848 -7.24 13.34 17.95
CA ILE A 848 -8.67 13.54 17.68
C ILE A 848 -9.33 12.27 17.15
N LYS A 849 -8.71 11.62 16.16
CA LYS A 849 -9.23 10.38 15.56
C LYS A 849 -9.25 9.23 16.56
N SER A 850 -8.20 9.08 17.36
CA SER A 850 -8.19 8.12 18.47
C SER A 850 -9.21 8.46 19.54
N GLY A 851 -9.43 9.74 19.86
CA GLY A 851 -10.44 10.12 20.84
C GLY A 851 -11.87 9.81 20.40
N ALA A 852 -12.15 9.83 19.09
CA ALA A 852 -13.41 9.33 18.55
C ALA A 852 -13.57 7.82 18.80
N TYR A 853 -12.50 7.04 18.66
CA TYR A 853 -12.49 5.60 18.95
C TYR A 853 -12.62 5.30 20.45
N LEU A 854 -11.84 6.00 21.29
CA LEU A 854 -11.83 5.80 22.75
C LEU A 854 -13.08 6.37 23.45
N GLY A 855 -13.85 7.23 22.76
CA GLY A 855 -15.00 7.94 23.33
C GLY A 855 -14.59 9.04 24.32
N CYS A 856 -13.32 9.44 24.36
CA CYS A 856 -12.82 10.52 25.19
C CYS A 856 -11.66 11.31 24.55
N LEU A 857 -11.54 12.58 24.92
CA LEU A 857 -10.47 13.50 24.50
C LEU A 857 -9.85 14.18 25.72
N PRO A 858 -8.55 14.54 25.67
CA PRO A 858 -7.88 15.12 26.82
C PRO A 858 -8.25 16.60 27.01
N THR A 859 -8.54 17.00 28.25
CA THR A 859 -8.51 18.39 28.71
C THR A 859 -7.18 18.69 29.37
N LEU A 860 -6.69 19.92 29.17
CA LEU A 860 -5.50 20.48 29.80
C LEU A 860 -5.94 21.75 30.51
N GLU A 861 -6.20 21.66 31.81
CA GLU A 861 -6.62 22.80 32.63
C GLU A 861 -5.49 23.83 32.71
N ASP A 862 -5.86 25.12 32.64
CA ASP A 862 -4.96 26.27 32.72
C ASP A 862 -3.82 26.35 31.68
N GLN A 863 -3.82 25.45 30.68
CA GLN A 863 -2.89 25.50 29.54
C GLN A 863 -3.51 26.17 28.31
N THR A 864 -2.64 26.77 27.51
CA THR A 864 -2.98 27.56 26.33
C THR A 864 -2.30 26.99 25.08
N VAL A 865 -2.80 27.38 23.90
CA VAL A 865 -2.25 26.99 22.61
C VAL A 865 -1.89 28.23 21.79
N SER A 866 -0.66 28.27 21.29
CA SER A 866 -0.13 29.33 20.41
C SER A 866 -0.03 28.89 18.95
N TRP A 867 -0.98 28.11 18.44
CA TRP A 867 -0.88 27.57 17.08
C TRP A 867 -1.15 28.61 16.00
N VAL A 868 -0.34 28.58 14.95
CA VAL A 868 -0.43 29.50 13.81
C VAL A 868 -0.87 28.75 12.56
N SER A 869 -1.80 29.29 11.79
CA SER A 869 -2.23 28.64 10.53
C SER A 869 -1.09 28.55 9.52
N VAL A 870 -1.12 27.54 8.64
CA VAL A 870 -0.15 27.42 7.52
C VAL A 870 -0.05 28.73 6.71
N ASP A 871 -1.18 29.36 6.41
CA ASP A 871 -1.20 30.58 5.58
C ASP A 871 -0.47 31.74 6.29
N THR A 872 -0.75 31.96 7.59
CA THR A 872 -0.07 33.01 8.38
C THR A 872 1.40 32.69 8.65
N ALA A 873 1.74 31.41 8.86
CA ALA A 873 3.12 31.00 9.05
C ALA A 873 3.95 31.28 7.78
N ALA A 874 3.39 31.01 6.61
CA ALA A 874 4.03 31.31 5.33
C ALA A 874 4.22 32.81 5.09
N ASP A 875 3.18 33.61 5.34
CA ASP A 875 3.27 35.07 5.23
C ASP A 875 4.36 35.63 6.16
N SER A 876 4.37 35.17 7.42
CA SER A 876 5.38 35.56 8.40
C SER A 876 6.81 35.20 7.99
N LEU A 877 7.06 33.96 7.54
CA LEU A 877 8.40 33.53 7.08
C LEU A 877 8.87 34.39 5.90
N VAL A 878 7.99 34.62 4.93
CA VAL A 878 8.31 35.46 3.77
C VAL A 878 8.62 36.91 4.18
N GLU A 879 7.93 37.47 5.17
CA GLU A 879 8.23 38.79 5.73
C GLU A 879 9.56 38.81 6.52
N MET A 880 9.85 37.73 7.26
CA MET A 880 11.07 37.57 8.07
C MET A 880 12.36 37.43 7.25
N ARG A 881 12.29 37.12 5.95
CA ARG A 881 13.47 36.93 5.07
C ARG A 881 14.48 38.08 5.08
N ASN A 882 14.03 39.28 5.44
CA ASN A 882 14.84 40.49 5.52
C ASN A 882 15.20 40.92 6.95
N SER A 883 14.78 40.16 7.96
CA SER A 883 14.93 40.48 9.38
C SER A 883 16.34 40.95 9.76
N PRO A 884 16.51 42.00 10.57
CA PRO A 884 17.81 42.36 11.13
C PRO A 884 18.27 41.37 12.23
N TYR A 885 17.37 40.51 12.71
CA TYR A 885 17.62 39.59 13.81
C TYR A 885 17.99 38.18 13.29
N PRO A 886 19.01 37.53 13.87
CA PRO A 886 19.49 36.23 13.41
C PRO A 886 18.66 35.04 13.90
N VAL A 887 17.90 35.21 14.98
CA VAL A 887 17.03 34.17 15.56
C VAL A 887 15.67 34.79 15.80
N LEU A 888 14.62 34.08 15.41
CA LEU A 888 13.22 34.47 15.57
C LEU A 888 12.37 33.27 16.00
N HIS A 889 11.26 33.54 16.67
CA HIS A 889 10.24 32.54 17.02
C HIS A 889 8.97 32.79 16.21
N LEU A 890 8.38 31.73 15.67
CA LEU A 890 7.12 31.82 14.92
C LEU A 890 6.06 30.94 15.57
N ALA A 891 5.18 31.58 16.32
CA ALA A 891 3.95 31.01 16.90
C ALA A 891 2.84 32.06 16.88
N HIS A 892 1.70 31.76 17.47
CA HIS A 892 0.62 32.74 17.65
C HIS A 892 0.93 33.61 18.88
N PRO A 893 1.09 34.95 18.74
CA PRO A 893 1.51 35.84 19.83
C PRO A 893 0.43 36.07 20.91
N ARG A 894 -0.81 35.62 20.65
CA ARG A 894 -1.97 35.76 21.55
C ARG A 894 -2.61 34.38 21.77
N PRO A 895 -2.01 33.50 22.59
CA PRO A 895 -2.49 32.13 22.74
C PRO A 895 -3.92 32.08 23.30
N VAL A 896 -4.65 30.99 23.06
CA VAL A 896 -6.00 30.76 23.59
C VAL A 896 -6.01 29.54 24.51
N PRO A 897 -6.94 29.42 25.47
CA PRO A 897 -7.06 28.20 26.27
C PRO A 897 -7.21 26.94 25.41
N TRP A 898 -6.61 25.82 25.82
CA TRP A 898 -6.75 24.51 25.15
C TRP A 898 -8.23 24.15 24.87
N ASN A 899 -9.08 24.45 25.84
CA ASN A 899 -10.52 24.18 25.80
C ASN A 899 -11.27 24.97 24.73
N THR A 900 -10.73 26.09 24.24
CA THR A 900 -11.28 26.80 23.09
C THR A 900 -11.28 25.93 21.82
N ILE A 901 -10.33 24.99 21.72
CA ILE A 901 -10.19 24.08 20.58
C ILE A 901 -10.80 22.70 20.85
N ILE A 902 -10.48 22.08 21.98
CA ILE A 902 -10.86 20.67 22.19
C ILE A 902 -12.36 20.49 22.49
N THR A 903 -12.99 21.45 23.19
CA THR A 903 -14.41 21.37 23.57
C THR A 903 -15.38 21.29 22.38
N PRO A 904 -15.29 22.15 21.35
CA PRO A 904 -16.18 22.03 20.18
C PRO A 904 -15.94 20.74 19.38
N ILE A 905 -14.70 20.25 19.31
CA ILE A 905 -14.38 18.96 18.68
C ILE A 905 -15.01 17.81 19.46
N ALA A 906 -14.86 17.77 20.79
CA ALA A 906 -15.45 16.76 21.65
C ALA A 906 -16.98 16.73 21.54
N ARG A 907 -17.63 17.92 21.49
CA ARG A 907 -19.07 18.04 21.26
C ARG A 907 -19.49 17.42 19.92
N SER A 908 -18.74 17.70 18.85
CA SER A 908 -19.04 17.20 17.50
C SER A 908 -18.86 15.69 17.39
N LEU A 909 -17.89 15.13 18.12
CA LEU A 909 -17.61 13.68 18.16
C LEU A 909 -18.41 12.92 19.22
N SER A 910 -19.23 13.62 20.03
CA SER A 910 -19.88 13.04 21.22
C SER A 910 -18.89 12.36 22.19
N ALA A 911 -17.66 12.87 22.28
CA ALA A 911 -16.60 12.36 23.14
C ALA A 911 -16.58 13.07 24.50
N ARG A 912 -16.26 12.34 25.58
CA ARG A 912 -16.10 12.93 26.92
C ARG A 912 -14.75 13.63 27.05
N LEU A 913 -14.69 14.78 27.71
CA LEU A 913 -13.42 15.39 28.09
C LEU A 913 -12.93 14.75 29.39
N VAL A 914 -11.67 14.32 29.43
CA VAL A 914 -11.02 13.71 30.60
C VAL A 914 -9.63 14.33 30.81
N PRO A 915 -9.10 14.40 32.04
CA PRO A 915 -7.73 14.85 32.27
C PRO A 915 -6.72 14.11 31.37
N TYR A 916 -5.69 14.81 30.89
CA TYR A 916 -4.68 14.20 30.02
C TYR A 916 -4.08 12.88 30.55
N PRO A 917 -3.71 12.76 31.85
CA PRO A 917 -3.21 11.49 32.41
C PRO A 917 -4.18 10.32 32.22
N ASP A 918 -5.48 10.57 32.40
CA ASP A 918 -6.52 9.56 32.24
C ASP A 918 -6.69 9.18 30.77
N TRP A 919 -6.61 10.15 29.87
CA TRP A 919 -6.64 9.90 28.42
C TRP A 919 -5.43 9.07 27.98
N SER A 920 -4.21 9.43 28.40
CA SER A 920 -2.99 8.70 28.07
C SER A 920 -3.02 7.26 28.59
N ALA A 921 -3.49 7.05 29.82
CA ALA A 921 -3.64 5.71 30.38
C ALA A 921 -4.72 4.89 29.65
N THR A 922 -5.80 5.53 29.19
CA THR A 922 -6.83 4.88 28.37
C THR A 922 -6.28 4.48 27.00
N LEU A 923 -5.47 5.35 26.39
CA LEU A 923 -4.79 5.06 25.13
C LEU A 923 -3.79 3.90 25.29
N GLU A 924 -2.94 3.91 26.31
CA GLU A 924 -1.98 2.84 26.58
C GLU A 924 -2.67 1.49 26.74
N LYS A 925 -3.69 1.41 27.62
CA LYS A 925 -4.49 0.19 27.83
C LYS A 925 -5.17 -0.33 26.57
N SER A 926 -5.55 0.56 25.66
CA SER A 926 -6.19 0.15 24.40
C SER A 926 -5.24 -0.57 23.43
N GLY A 927 -3.93 -0.52 23.68
CA GLY A 927 -2.89 -1.23 22.92
C GLY A 927 -2.30 -2.45 23.63
N GLU A 928 -2.72 -2.77 24.87
CA GLU A 928 -2.17 -3.90 25.63
C GLU A 928 -2.76 -5.25 25.20
N ASN A 929 -1.96 -6.31 25.33
CA ASN A 929 -2.36 -7.72 25.07
C ASN A 929 -2.90 -7.99 23.66
N LEU A 930 -2.58 -7.15 22.69
CA LEU A 930 -2.90 -7.36 21.28
C LEU A 930 -1.85 -8.26 20.64
N SER A 931 -2.28 -9.21 19.81
CA SER A 931 -1.40 -9.83 18.82
C SER A 931 -0.91 -8.79 17.81
N ALA A 932 0.16 -9.08 17.08
CA ALA A 932 0.70 -8.18 16.06
C ALA A 932 -0.33 -7.83 14.96
N GLU A 933 -1.27 -8.73 14.69
CA GLU A 933 -2.35 -8.53 13.70
C GLU A 933 -3.45 -7.61 14.24
N GLU A 934 -3.85 -7.81 15.50
CA GLU A 934 -4.81 -6.96 16.19
C GLU A 934 -4.27 -5.54 16.41
N GLU A 935 -2.98 -5.40 16.70
CA GLU A 935 -2.32 -4.11 16.86
C GLU A 935 -2.38 -3.26 15.57
N VAL A 936 -2.17 -3.88 14.41
CA VAL A 936 -2.23 -3.20 13.11
C VAL A 936 -3.66 -2.75 12.77
N GLU A 937 -4.66 -3.61 12.99
CA GLU A 937 -6.06 -3.23 12.78
C GLU A 937 -6.49 -2.15 13.79
N MET A 938 -6.07 -2.28 15.04
CA MET A 938 -6.29 -1.27 16.09
C MET A 938 -5.70 0.07 15.69
N MET A 939 -4.48 0.12 15.15
CA MET A 939 -3.82 1.35 14.71
C MET A 939 -4.52 2.04 13.51
N LYS A 940 -5.46 1.41 12.80
CA LYS A 940 -6.26 2.07 11.75
C LYS A 940 -7.36 2.95 12.34
N VAL A 941 -8.02 2.45 13.39
CA VAL A 941 -9.13 3.13 14.08
C VAL A 941 -8.66 3.95 15.29
N ASN A 942 -7.52 3.57 15.88
CA ASN A 942 -6.86 4.21 17.01
C ASN A 942 -5.41 4.63 16.66
N PRO A 943 -5.22 5.60 15.73
CA PRO A 943 -3.91 5.92 15.17
C PRO A 943 -2.91 6.56 16.15
N ALA A 944 -3.35 7.10 17.29
CA ALA A 944 -2.46 7.64 18.32
C ALA A 944 -1.51 6.58 18.92
N LEU A 945 -1.87 5.28 18.85
CA LEU A 945 -0.99 4.18 19.27
C LEU A 945 0.35 4.17 18.50
N ARG A 946 0.37 4.62 17.24
CA ARG A 946 1.58 4.68 16.39
C ARG A 946 2.67 5.59 16.96
N ILE A 947 2.27 6.54 17.80
CA ILE A 947 3.14 7.51 18.45
C ILE A 947 2.88 7.53 19.97
N LEU A 948 2.48 6.40 20.56
CA LEU A 948 2.26 6.27 22.00
C LEU A 948 3.44 6.80 22.84
N PRO A 949 4.72 6.51 22.52
CA PRO A 949 5.85 7.05 23.27
C PRO A 949 5.89 8.58 23.30
N PHE A 950 5.44 9.26 22.23
CA PHE A 950 5.34 10.71 22.20
C PHE A 950 4.31 11.22 23.21
N PHE A 951 3.12 10.62 23.27
CA PHE A 951 2.08 11.03 24.22
C PHE A 951 2.46 10.74 25.68
N MET A 952 3.16 9.62 25.93
CA MET A 952 3.70 9.30 27.26
C MET A 952 4.83 10.25 27.67
N TYR A 953 5.72 10.58 26.73
CA TYR A 953 6.77 11.57 26.98
C TYR A 953 6.17 12.95 27.34
N MET A 954 5.15 13.40 26.61
CA MET A 954 4.47 14.66 26.92
C MET A 954 3.78 14.65 28.29
N HIS A 955 3.26 13.50 28.74
CA HIS A 955 2.71 13.35 30.11
C HIS A 955 3.76 13.62 31.18
N SER A 956 5.01 13.19 30.94
CA SER A 956 6.12 13.29 31.90
C SER A 956 6.73 14.70 32.03
N ARG A 957 6.34 15.67 31.18
CA ARG A 957 6.88 17.03 31.23
C ARG A 957 6.21 17.83 32.34
N ASP A 958 7.02 18.30 33.28
CA ASP A 958 6.59 19.03 34.47
C ASP A 958 5.88 20.35 34.09
N GLY A 959 4.85 20.72 34.85
CA GLY A 959 3.83 21.74 34.53
C GLY A 959 4.29 23.20 34.59
N ALA A 960 5.56 23.48 34.28
CA ALA A 960 6.14 24.82 34.34
C ALA A 960 5.74 25.73 33.16
N SER A 961 5.38 25.14 32.01
CA SER A 961 4.96 25.90 30.82
C SER A 961 3.45 26.14 30.77
N LYS A 962 3.05 27.30 30.27
CA LYS A 962 1.64 27.61 29.99
C LYS A 962 1.17 27.06 28.64
N GLU A 963 2.07 26.71 27.74
CA GLU A 963 1.72 26.08 26.47
C GLU A 963 1.36 24.59 26.69
N ALA A 964 0.29 24.16 26.03
CA ALA A 964 -0.24 22.81 26.12
C ALA A 964 0.83 21.73 25.88
N LEU A 965 0.75 20.61 26.62
CA LEU A 965 1.69 19.48 26.53
C LEU A 965 3.15 19.84 26.90
N GLY A 966 3.34 20.95 27.63
CA GLY A 966 4.67 21.38 28.09
C GLY A 966 5.56 21.90 26.97
N PHE A 967 5.00 22.29 25.82
CA PHE A 967 5.77 23.01 24.79
C PHE A 967 6.35 24.32 25.37
N PRO A 968 7.45 24.86 24.83
CA PRO A 968 8.10 26.04 25.38
C PRO A 968 7.24 27.32 25.26
N ASP A 969 7.22 28.14 26.31
CA ASP A 969 6.69 29.51 26.26
C ASP A 969 7.66 30.42 25.49
N LEU A 970 7.22 31.06 24.41
CA LEU A 970 8.09 31.81 23.49
C LEU A 970 7.96 33.32 23.67
N ASP A 971 9.08 34.03 23.85
CA ASP A 971 9.14 35.46 23.55
C ASP A 971 9.13 35.62 22.02
N MET A 972 8.31 36.54 21.52
CA MET A 972 8.15 36.84 20.09
C MET A 972 8.36 38.33 19.78
N SER A 973 9.02 39.07 20.66
CA SER A 973 9.14 40.53 20.54
C SER A 973 9.83 40.95 19.24
N LYS A 974 10.87 40.23 18.79
CA LYS A 974 11.59 40.52 17.54
C LYS A 974 10.77 40.07 16.33
N ALA A 975 10.13 38.90 16.39
CA ALA A 975 9.24 38.43 15.33
C ALA A 975 8.09 39.42 15.05
N LEU A 976 7.48 39.99 16.10
CA LEU A 976 6.41 40.98 15.98
C LEU A 976 6.86 42.30 15.34
N GLU A 977 8.14 42.67 15.48
CA GLU A 977 8.69 43.87 14.84
C GLU A 977 8.84 43.71 13.32
N VAL A 978 9.13 42.48 12.86
CA VAL A 978 9.54 42.23 11.46
C VAL A 978 8.48 41.52 10.61
N ALA A 979 7.47 40.91 11.23
CA ALA A 979 6.41 40.16 10.55
C ALA A 979 5.02 40.77 10.80
N PRO A 980 4.60 41.75 9.98
CA PRO A 980 3.26 42.32 10.04
C PRO A 980 2.11 41.31 10.04
N ALA A 981 2.30 40.12 9.45
CA ALA A 981 1.31 39.05 9.45
C ALA A 981 0.89 38.59 10.87
N LEU A 982 1.75 38.78 11.89
CA LEU A 982 1.48 38.39 13.28
C LEU A 982 0.71 39.45 14.09
N ASN A 983 0.62 40.68 13.57
CA ASN A 983 -0.06 41.78 14.25
C ASN A 983 -1.55 41.49 14.46
N GLU A 984 -2.13 42.08 15.51
CA GLU A 984 -3.52 41.88 15.90
C GLU A 984 -4.53 42.16 14.78
N LYS A 985 -4.22 43.13 13.91
CA LYS A 985 -5.04 43.47 12.75
C LYS A 985 -5.10 42.35 11.70
N ASN A 986 -4.04 41.56 11.55
CA ASN A 986 -3.86 40.61 10.45
C ASN A 986 -4.09 39.15 10.89
N LEU A 987 -3.80 38.83 12.16
CA LEU A 987 -3.94 37.50 12.72
C LEU A 987 -5.01 37.48 13.83
N LYS A 988 -6.13 36.81 13.55
CA LYS A 988 -7.15 36.54 14.57
C LYS A 988 -6.73 35.34 15.42
N GLN A 989 -7.13 35.36 16.68
CA GLN A 989 -7.01 34.18 17.55
C GLN A 989 -7.77 33.00 16.95
N ILE A 990 -7.17 31.82 17.05
CA ILE A 990 -7.81 30.56 16.68
C ILE A 990 -9.02 30.30 17.58
N GLY A 991 -10.08 29.71 17.03
CA GLY A 991 -11.31 29.46 17.77
C GLY A 991 -12.10 28.25 17.28
N GLU A 992 -13.35 28.16 17.74
CA GLU A 992 -14.27 27.06 17.42
C GLU A 992 -14.44 26.87 15.91
N LYS A 993 -14.53 27.95 15.14
CA LYS A 993 -14.66 27.87 13.67
C LYS A 993 -13.47 27.15 13.03
N ASP A 994 -12.25 27.45 13.47
CA ASP A 994 -11.05 26.82 12.94
C ASP A 994 -11.02 25.33 13.33
N ALA A 995 -11.30 25.04 14.61
CA ALA A 995 -11.36 23.68 15.14
C ALA A 995 -12.35 22.78 14.37
N LEU A 996 -13.56 23.30 14.10
CA LEU A 996 -14.58 22.57 13.34
C LEU A 996 -14.21 22.40 11.87
N SER A 997 -13.54 23.39 11.26
CA SER A 997 -13.06 23.25 9.87
C SER A 997 -11.98 22.19 9.71
N TRP A 998 -11.09 22.03 10.70
CA TRP A 998 -10.10 20.95 10.71
C TRP A 998 -10.78 19.59 10.83
N LEU A 999 -11.79 19.50 11.71
CA LEU A 999 -12.56 18.29 11.90
C LEU A 999 -13.29 17.86 10.62
N GLU A 1000 -13.95 18.81 9.94
CA GLU A 1000 -14.61 18.59 8.65
C GLU A 1000 -13.62 18.04 7.61
N TYR A 1001 -12.43 18.64 7.48
CA TYR A 1001 -11.40 18.17 6.55
C TYR A 1001 -10.86 16.76 6.90
N TRP A 1002 -10.77 16.42 8.19
CA TRP A 1002 -10.32 15.09 8.60
C TRP A 1002 -11.34 13.99 8.30
N TRP A 1003 -12.64 14.33 8.29
CA TRP A 1003 -13.75 13.42 8.03
C TRP A 1003 -14.28 13.43 6.58
N SER A 1004 -13.93 14.43 5.77
CA SER A 1004 -14.00 14.38 4.30
C SER A 1004 -12.90 13.50 3.74
#